data_AF-A0A069ZPP0-F1
#
_entry.id   AF-A0A069ZPP0-F1
#
_cell.length_a   1.000
_cell.length_b   1.000
_cell.length_c   1.000
_cell.angle_alpha   90.00
_cell.angle_beta   90.00
_cell.angle_gamma   90.00
#
_symmetry.space_group_name_H-M   'P 1'
#
loop_
_entity.id
_entity.type
_entity.pdbx_description
1 polymer ?
#
loop_
_entity_poly.entity_id
_entity_poly.type
_entity_poly.pdbx_seq_one_letter_code
_entity_poly.pdbx_strand_id
1 'polypeptide(L)'
;MEKTRKFEKALENLEQLKKISYGYSDGNTASPSHNKALSEMKEALHYIDHYFKQAGAFHQKDIDKAIKETDFLIAGVQDVFSFLEDRKEAVYRSLSKDYLHLNHTYDVAREYLNNKVVEQKEAPSPSFEVCQEQEEFLNNLVEVKKDRSYELFYMANENNKRFYTDALAQIIYKQGKIHESMHENDPLTKTIVWNSEEVTKLASSLVYTSDMPIRLFYQKALTNMSAELTVNVHNALMALFLARHEATAVSQHPKKENLRYFNDFLHFLRKATAILNEKDLLDLQEKHSQSLVSSLSAKLYDHTIDFEEAINYIVLNISSKIQKEEGKKSLSAGQYVSEIYDELHRLFSKYPNGPLFKAIDRMLDPYLKEFDPILLGILPCLEGKLHQGDKEIKIIRTPSPVSQSSILYANCNGEFLHFLDSKMRQGDKVLVVNIQNRLSRKDRARSRIIEESLQNYPSTYVLAFPEPEDLLDGLERIHGELETFADFFSVVQQEFFKPKTQGFCLLPEETKQRMGVFLERIVPSLKDVFFSKKKILFKNDKTLLLHLIYYFIVFNLIEQLDPNILVVMSKDGLDYASIFVSGFAFFEDQGSWDEDSLKLMVAKILAPTLVARDRLVFAQHMELFSKFLNCLRKNRQNLKDLQAFFSYDLEKWKFSGI
;
A
#
# COMPACT_ATOMS: atom_id res chain seq x y z
N MET A 1 43.20 7.40 10.19
CA MET A 1 42.76 8.21 11.35
C MET A 1 42.38 9.65 10.96
N GLU A 2 43.10 10.30 10.04
CA GLU A 2 42.82 11.72 9.68
C GLU A 2 41.53 11.94 8.86
N LYS A 3 41.11 10.95 8.05
CA LYS A 3 39.85 10.99 7.26
C LYS A 3 38.59 10.84 8.12
N THR A 4 38.60 9.92 9.09
CA THR A 4 37.48 9.67 10.01
C THR A 4 37.14 10.93 10.83
N ARG A 5 38.18 11.69 11.23
CA ARG A 5 38.05 12.98 11.92
C ARG A 5 37.37 14.08 11.09
N LYS A 6 37.33 13.97 9.76
CA LYS A 6 36.73 15.01 8.89
C LYS A 6 35.22 14.82 8.71
N PHE A 7 34.77 13.56 8.54
CA PHE A 7 33.34 13.25 8.48
C PHE A 7 32.68 13.41 9.85
N GLU A 8 33.30 12.92 10.93
CA GLU A 8 32.80 13.10 12.30
C GLU A 8 32.64 14.59 12.64
N LYS A 9 33.59 15.42 12.23
CA LYS A 9 33.49 16.88 12.40
C LYS A 9 32.37 17.49 11.55
N ALA A 10 32.16 17.04 10.31
CA ALA A 10 31.04 17.52 9.48
C ALA A 10 29.69 17.09 10.07
N LEU A 11 29.62 15.90 10.64
CA LEU A 11 28.45 15.38 11.34
C LEU A 11 28.15 16.16 12.64
N GLU A 12 29.18 16.48 13.43
CA GLU A 12 29.05 17.36 14.60
C GLU A 12 28.52 18.75 14.21
N ASN A 13 28.99 19.30 13.08
CA ASN A 13 28.51 20.58 12.56
C ASN A 13 27.06 20.49 12.06
N LEU A 14 26.65 19.35 11.47
CA LEU A 14 25.26 19.11 11.11
C LEU A 14 24.36 19.01 12.35
N GLU A 15 24.77 18.30 13.39
CA GLU A 15 24.02 18.21 14.65
C GLU A 15 23.97 19.56 15.39
N GLN A 16 25.04 20.34 15.33
CA GLN A 16 25.05 21.73 15.82
C GLN A 16 24.07 22.61 15.01
N LEU A 17 24.06 22.47 13.69
CA LEU A 17 23.12 23.18 12.81
C LEU A 17 21.67 22.84 13.18
N LYS A 18 21.34 21.54 13.35
CA LYS A 18 20.02 21.08 13.81
C LYS A 18 19.66 21.69 15.18
N LYS A 19 20.55 21.58 16.15
CA LYS A 19 20.33 22.08 17.51
C LYS A 19 20.06 23.58 17.57
N ILE A 20 20.84 24.38 16.82
CA ILE A 20 20.65 25.83 16.76
C ILE A 20 19.33 26.16 16.03
N SER A 21 19.00 25.42 14.97
CA SER A 21 17.79 25.64 14.17
C SER A 21 16.51 25.34 14.96
N TYR A 22 16.47 24.22 15.67
CA TYR A 22 15.31 23.83 16.48
C TYR A 22 15.20 24.62 17.80
N GLY A 23 16.33 25.12 18.33
CA GLY A 23 16.37 25.93 19.55
C GLY A 23 16.14 27.43 19.33
N TYR A 24 15.93 27.89 18.09
CA TYR A 24 15.84 29.31 17.74
C TYR A 24 14.49 29.94 18.18
N SER A 25 14.47 30.74 19.26
CA SER A 25 13.27 31.45 19.74
C SER A 25 13.07 32.81 19.07
N ASP A 26 11.81 33.23 18.80
CA ASP A 26 11.45 34.52 18.16
C ASP A 26 11.59 35.74 19.10
N GLY A 27 12.76 35.90 19.72
CA GLY A 27 13.11 37.11 20.48
C GLY A 27 13.59 38.24 19.57
N ASN A 28 13.59 39.49 20.08
CA ASN A 28 14.01 40.69 19.34
C ASN A 28 15.30 40.48 18.51
N THR A 29 15.18 40.69 17.20
CA THR A 29 16.20 40.49 16.14
C THR A 29 17.46 41.35 16.27
N ALA A 30 17.52 42.25 17.26
CA ALA A 30 18.68 43.10 17.56
C ALA A 30 19.53 42.60 18.74
N SER A 31 19.28 41.41 19.27
CA SER A 31 20.08 40.85 20.37
C SER A 31 21.42 40.27 19.86
N PRO A 32 22.54 40.48 20.57
CA PRO A 32 23.85 39.92 20.21
C PRO A 32 23.88 38.38 20.17
N SER A 33 22.93 37.71 20.84
CA SER A 33 22.74 36.26 20.77
C SER A 33 22.22 35.78 19.42
N HIS A 34 21.37 36.55 18.71
CA HIS A 34 20.86 36.17 17.39
C HIS A 34 21.94 36.24 16.31
N ASN A 35 22.75 37.29 16.33
CA ASN A 35 23.88 37.42 15.39
C ASN A 35 24.93 36.31 15.61
N LYS A 36 25.13 35.89 16.86
CA LYS A 36 26.02 34.77 17.20
C LYS A 36 25.48 33.44 16.66
N ALA A 37 24.21 33.12 16.90
CA ALA A 37 23.59 31.89 16.40
C ALA A 37 23.61 31.80 14.87
N LEU A 38 23.33 32.90 14.17
CA LEU A 38 23.36 32.94 12.71
C LEU A 38 24.79 32.81 12.15
N SER A 39 25.79 33.36 12.85
CA SER A 39 27.21 33.16 12.50
C SER A 39 27.64 31.71 12.69
N GLU A 40 27.21 31.06 13.77
CA GLU A 40 27.51 29.63 14.04
C GLU A 40 26.85 28.70 13.00
N MET A 41 25.64 29.04 12.53
CA MET A 41 24.98 28.29 11.44
C MET A 41 25.74 28.42 10.11
N LYS A 42 26.24 29.63 9.78
CA LYS A 42 27.07 29.84 8.58
C LYS A 42 28.39 29.09 8.67
N GLU A 43 29.01 29.08 9.84
CA GLU A 43 30.25 28.35 10.08
C GLU A 43 30.02 26.82 9.93
N ALA A 44 28.93 26.29 10.49
CA ALA A 44 28.56 24.88 10.33
C ALA A 44 28.36 24.50 8.84
N LEU A 45 27.64 25.33 8.09
CA LEU A 45 27.45 25.13 6.64
C LEU A 45 28.77 25.18 5.87
N HIS A 46 29.66 26.10 6.23
CA HIS A 46 30.99 26.18 5.62
C HIS A 46 31.82 24.92 5.90
N TYR A 47 31.74 24.32 7.09
CA TYR A 47 32.46 23.08 7.38
C TYR A 47 31.94 21.88 6.58
N ILE A 48 30.62 21.82 6.38
CA ILE A 48 29.98 20.79 5.54
C ILE A 48 30.36 21.00 4.05
N ASP A 49 30.34 22.25 3.58
CA ASP A 49 30.77 22.61 2.22
C ASP A 49 32.23 22.21 1.95
N HIS A 50 33.11 22.48 2.93
CA HIS A 50 34.51 22.09 2.86
C HIS A 50 34.68 20.56 2.85
N TYR A 51 33.80 19.81 3.54
CA TYR A 51 33.79 18.36 3.44
C TYR A 51 33.44 17.89 2.01
N PHE A 52 32.41 18.46 1.39
CA PHE A 52 32.03 18.14 0.00
C PHE A 52 33.16 18.44 -1.00
N LYS A 53 33.83 19.60 -0.86
CA LYS A 53 34.99 19.94 -1.69
C LYS A 53 36.15 18.95 -1.53
N GLN A 54 36.32 18.39 -0.34
CA GLN A 54 37.35 17.38 -0.07
C GLN A 54 36.94 15.96 -0.46
N ALA A 55 35.64 15.69 -0.58
CA ALA A 55 35.14 14.37 -0.92
C ALA A 55 35.64 13.89 -2.29
N GLY A 56 35.82 14.81 -3.24
CA GLY A 56 36.42 14.50 -4.55
C GLY A 56 37.89 14.04 -4.48
N ALA A 57 38.63 14.40 -3.44
CA ALA A 57 40.03 14.05 -3.26
C ALA A 57 40.24 12.68 -2.57
N PHE A 58 39.17 11.95 -2.24
CA PHE A 58 39.29 10.64 -1.60
C PHE A 58 39.86 9.57 -2.55
N HIS A 59 40.54 8.59 -1.95
CA HIS A 59 41.15 7.47 -2.66
C HIS A 59 40.08 6.52 -3.22
N GLN A 60 40.38 5.88 -4.35
CA GLN A 60 39.46 5.04 -5.12
C GLN A 60 38.71 3.95 -4.31
N LYS A 61 39.27 3.48 -3.18
CA LYS A 61 38.67 2.44 -2.32
C LYS A 61 37.60 2.97 -1.35
N ASP A 62 37.50 4.28 -1.18
CA ASP A 62 36.59 4.92 -0.22
C ASP A 62 35.41 5.63 -0.90
N ILE A 63 35.24 5.48 -2.23
CA ILE A 63 34.26 6.26 -3.02
C ILE A 63 32.81 5.96 -2.59
N ASP A 64 32.42 4.69 -2.46
CA ASP A 64 31.06 4.32 -2.03
C ASP A 64 30.73 4.84 -0.62
N LYS A 65 31.75 4.90 0.24
CA LYS A 65 31.63 5.46 1.58
C LYS A 65 31.46 6.98 1.52
N ALA A 66 32.27 7.66 0.71
CA ALA A 66 32.17 9.11 0.50
C ALA A 66 30.80 9.50 -0.08
N ILE A 67 30.28 8.74 -1.04
CA ILE A 67 28.94 8.89 -1.64
C ILE A 67 27.85 8.82 -0.56
N LYS A 68 27.89 7.80 0.30
CA LYS A 68 26.91 7.65 1.40
C LYS A 68 27.04 8.76 2.43
N GLU A 69 28.25 9.18 2.75
CA GLU A 69 28.53 10.24 3.72
C GLU A 69 28.08 11.61 3.21
N THR A 70 28.29 11.93 1.93
CA THR A 70 27.82 13.19 1.34
C THR A 70 26.30 13.21 1.18
N ASP A 71 25.67 12.09 0.79
CA ASP A 71 24.21 11.93 0.74
C ASP A 71 23.58 12.16 2.11
N PHE A 72 24.17 11.56 3.14
CA PHE A 72 23.66 11.70 4.51
C PHE A 72 23.75 13.15 5.01
N LEU A 73 24.88 13.82 4.76
CA LEU A 73 25.07 15.20 5.20
C LEU A 73 24.14 16.17 4.46
N ILE A 74 23.97 16.03 3.15
CA ILE A 74 23.11 16.94 2.40
C ILE A 74 21.63 16.74 2.75
N ALA A 75 21.18 15.50 2.95
CA ALA A 75 19.83 15.20 3.41
C ALA A 75 19.54 15.86 4.77
N GLY A 76 20.47 15.74 5.72
CA GLY A 76 20.33 16.40 7.01
C GLY A 76 20.32 17.93 6.92
N VAL A 77 21.09 18.54 6.02
CA VAL A 77 21.02 20.00 5.79
C VAL A 77 19.69 20.39 5.15
N GLN A 78 19.19 19.62 4.18
CA GLN A 78 17.90 19.87 3.54
C GLN A 78 16.75 19.82 4.55
N ASP A 79 16.74 18.84 5.46
CA ASP A 79 15.76 18.74 6.56
C ASP A 79 15.73 20.01 7.43
N VAL A 80 16.92 20.53 7.77
CA VAL A 80 17.04 21.76 8.56
C VAL A 80 16.50 22.96 7.77
N PHE A 81 16.80 23.07 6.48
CA PHE A 81 16.35 24.20 5.67
C PHE A 81 14.85 24.16 5.38
N SER A 82 14.25 22.98 5.20
CA SER A 82 12.80 22.82 5.14
C SER A 82 12.13 23.26 6.43
N PHE A 83 12.70 22.90 7.59
CA PHE A 83 12.19 23.39 8.88
C PHE A 83 12.28 24.91 9.01
N LEU A 84 13.40 25.52 8.59
CA LEU A 84 13.60 26.97 8.64
C LEU A 84 12.69 27.71 7.66
N GLU A 85 12.43 27.16 6.47
CA GLU A 85 11.50 27.71 5.49
C GLU A 85 10.06 27.74 6.02
N ASP A 86 9.62 26.65 6.66
CA ASP A 86 8.25 26.52 7.17
C ASP A 86 8.00 27.31 8.47
N ARG A 87 9.00 27.45 9.33
CA ARG A 87 8.80 27.97 10.70
C ARG A 87 9.61 29.22 11.05
N LYS A 88 10.66 29.57 10.29
CA LYS A 88 11.61 30.66 10.61
C LYS A 88 12.12 31.40 9.35
N GLU A 89 11.19 31.93 8.55
CA GLU A 89 11.44 32.51 7.22
C GLU A 89 12.57 33.58 7.17
N ALA A 90 12.71 34.41 8.21
CA ALA A 90 13.75 35.45 8.27
C ALA A 90 15.18 34.87 8.36
N VAL A 91 15.35 33.76 9.07
CA VAL A 91 16.64 33.05 9.19
C VAL A 91 16.95 32.34 7.88
N TYR A 92 15.94 31.67 7.30
CA TYR A 92 16.04 31.02 6.00
C TYR A 92 16.51 31.99 4.90
N ARG A 93 15.89 33.17 4.78
CA ARG A 93 16.31 34.18 3.79
C ARG A 93 17.78 34.60 3.94
N SER A 94 18.28 34.70 5.17
CA SER A 94 19.67 35.10 5.47
C SER A 94 20.72 34.03 5.15
N LEU A 95 20.31 32.76 5.17
CA LEU A 95 21.16 31.59 4.87
C LEU A 95 20.94 31.01 3.47
N SER A 96 19.90 31.45 2.75
CA SER A 96 19.50 30.91 1.45
C SER A 96 20.62 30.86 0.41
N LYS A 97 21.48 31.88 0.37
CA LYS A 97 22.65 31.92 -0.52
C LYS A 97 23.69 30.86 -0.17
N ASP A 98 23.94 30.66 1.12
CA ASP A 98 24.93 29.69 1.61
C ASP A 98 24.43 28.25 1.37
N TYR A 99 23.12 28.02 1.50
CA TYR A 99 22.46 26.76 1.18
C TYR A 99 22.46 26.42 -0.31
N LEU A 100 22.13 27.40 -1.17
CA LEU A 100 22.21 27.21 -2.63
C LEU A 100 23.65 26.91 -3.08
N HIS A 101 24.64 27.58 -2.47
CA HIS A 101 26.05 27.29 -2.73
C HIS A 101 26.41 25.86 -2.32
N LEU A 102 25.99 25.43 -1.13
CA LEU A 102 26.25 24.08 -0.62
C LEU A 102 25.64 22.99 -1.51
N ASN A 103 24.38 23.15 -1.94
CA ASN A 103 23.73 22.21 -2.87
C ASN A 103 24.50 22.10 -4.19
N HIS A 104 24.94 23.23 -4.75
CA HIS A 104 25.77 23.23 -5.96
C HIS A 104 27.11 22.51 -5.73
N THR A 105 27.78 22.75 -4.59
CA THR A 105 29.02 22.03 -4.25
C THR A 105 28.79 20.53 -4.12
N TYR A 106 27.67 20.12 -3.52
CA TYR A 106 27.29 18.72 -3.41
C TYR A 106 27.07 18.09 -4.79
N ASP A 107 26.33 18.74 -5.68
CA ASP A 107 26.06 18.24 -7.05
C ASP A 107 27.36 18.02 -7.83
N VAL A 108 28.29 18.98 -7.76
CA VAL A 108 29.62 18.87 -8.38
C VAL A 108 30.43 17.73 -7.77
N ALA A 109 30.42 17.58 -6.45
CA ALA A 109 31.12 16.48 -5.77
C ALA A 109 30.51 15.11 -6.14
N ARG A 110 29.18 15.04 -6.29
CA ARG A 110 28.44 13.84 -6.64
C ARG A 110 28.75 13.39 -8.07
N GLU A 111 28.75 14.31 -9.02
CA GLU A 111 29.11 14.05 -10.41
C GLU A 111 30.54 13.52 -10.52
N TYR A 112 31.48 14.14 -9.80
CA TYR A 112 32.88 13.73 -9.79
C TYR A 112 33.09 12.33 -9.16
N LEU A 113 32.38 12.03 -8.06
CA LEU A 113 32.44 10.71 -7.42
C LEU A 113 31.82 9.63 -8.32
N ASN A 114 30.69 9.90 -8.97
CA ASN A 114 30.05 8.97 -9.89
C ASN A 114 30.91 8.68 -11.13
N ASN A 115 31.58 9.68 -11.70
CA ASN A 115 32.49 9.49 -12.82
C ASN A 115 33.67 8.57 -12.45
N LYS A 116 34.18 8.64 -11.21
CA LYS A 116 35.20 7.71 -10.71
C LYS A 116 34.69 6.28 -10.45
N VAL A 117 33.38 6.10 -10.20
CA VAL A 117 32.75 4.77 -10.09
C VAL A 117 32.59 4.14 -11.48
N VAL A 118 32.32 4.93 -12.51
CA VAL A 118 32.22 4.45 -13.90
C VAL A 118 33.56 3.90 -14.40
N GLU A 119 34.68 4.54 -14.06
CA GLU A 119 36.03 4.03 -14.36
C GLU A 119 36.37 2.70 -13.63
N GLN A 120 35.66 2.33 -12.56
CA GLN A 120 35.83 1.03 -11.87
C GLN A 120 35.09 -0.13 -12.56
N LYS A 121 34.13 0.14 -13.44
CA LYS A 121 33.25 -0.89 -14.05
C LYS A 121 33.82 -1.58 -15.30
N GLU A 122 34.99 -1.17 -15.81
CA GLU A 122 35.61 -1.79 -17.00
C GLU A 122 36.41 -3.08 -16.73
N ALA A 123 36.45 -3.61 -15.50
CA ALA A 123 36.99 -4.94 -15.20
C ALA A 123 35.85 -5.94 -14.90
N PRO A 124 35.81 -7.13 -15.53
CA PRO A 124 34.62 -7.96 -15.52
C PRO A 124 34.48 -8.72 -14.19
N SER A 125 33.47 -8.34 -13.42
CA SER A 125 32.79 -9.23 -12.48
C SER A 125 31.29 -9.11 -12.73
N PRO A 126 30.52 -10.20 -12.68
CA PRO A 126 29.09 -10.16 -12.98
C PRO A 126 28.34 -9.56 -11.79
N SER A 127 28.36 -8.23 -11.69
CA SER A 127 27.36 -7.51 -10.89
C SER A 127 26.09 -7.43 -11.72
N PHE A 128 25.00 -8.00 -11.19
CA PHE A 128 23.66 -7.80 -11.70
C PHE A 128 23.36 -6.30 -11.76
N GLU A 129 23.52 -5.70 -12.94
CA GLU A 129 22.85 -4.45 -13.26
C GLU A 129 21.37 -4.77 -13.31
N VAL A 130 20.68 -4.50 -12.21
CA VAL A 130 19.22 -4.36 -12.22
C VAL A 130 18.95 -3.27 -13.24
N CYS A 131 18.54 -3.68 -14.43
CA CYS A 131 18.18 -2.80 -15.53
C CYS A 131 17.16 -1.79 -14.98
N GLN A 132 17.61 -0.55 -14.81
CA GLN A 132 16.80 0.56 -14.35
C GLN A 132 15.84 0.88 -15.49
N GLU A 133 14.58 0.45 -15.36
CA GLU A 133 13.54 1.06 -16.16
C GLU A 133 13.51 2.55 -15.80
N GLN A 134 13.64 3.38 -16.84
CA GLN A 134 13.04 4.70 -16.83
C GLN A 134 11.53 4.48 -16.72
N GLU A 135 11.02 4.24 -15.51
CA GLU A 135 9.58 4.28 -15.25
C GLU A 135 9.07 5.61 -15.80
N GLU A 136 8.31 5.51 -16.88
CA GLU A 136 7.91 6.65 -17.67
C GLU A 136 7.09 7.59 -16.78
N PHE A 137 7.46 8.86 -16.79
CA PHE A 137 6.60 9.92 -16.29
C PHE A 137 5.17 9.68 -16.80
N LEU A 138 4.16 10.05 -16.02
CA LEU A 138 2.80 10.27 -16.50
C LEU A 138 2.89 11.36 -17.57
N ASN A 139 3.14 10.93 -18.81
CA ASN A 139 3.47 11.81 -19.93
C ASN A 139 2.28 12.02 -20.85
N ASN A 140 1.25 11.21 -20.70
CA ASN A 140 0.07 11.27 -21.53
C ASN A 140 -1.20 11.00 -20.72
N LEU A 141 -2.31 11.48 -21.27
CA LEU A 141 -3.63 11.34 -20.67
C LEU A 141 -4.16 9.89 -20.68
N VAL A 142 -3.64 9.04 -21.56
CA VAL A 142 -4.06 7.64 -21.68
C VAL A 142 -3.69 6.86 -20.42
N GLU A 143 -2.46 7.04 -19.92
CA GLU A 143 -2.02 6.41 -18.66
C GLU A 143 -2.82 6.90 -17.45
N VAL A 144 -3.22 8.18 -17.45
CA VAL A 144 -4.10 8.74 -16.41
C VAL A 144 -5.48 8.08 -16.45
N LYS A 145 -6.06 7.94 -17.64
CA LYS A 145 -7.37 7.27 -17.81
C LYS A 145 -7.31 5.77 -17.50
N LYS A 146 -6.16 5.12 -17.69
CA LYS A 146 -5.93 3.71 -17.30
C LYS A 146 -5.84 3.52 -15.79
N ASP A 147 -5.52 4.55 -15.02
CA ASP A 147 -5.50 4.50 -13.54
C ASP A 147 -4.53 3.48 -12.90
N ARG A 148 -3.57 2.92 -13.64
CA ARG A 148 -2.64 1.90 -13.09
C ARG A 148 -1.64 2.49 -12.10
N SER A 149 -1.15 3.69 -12.39
CA SER A 149 -0.08 4.36 -11.64
C SER A 149 -0.54 5.68 -11.00
N TYR A 150 -1.80 5.76 -10.57
CA TYR A 150 -2.36 7.00 -10.01
C TYR A 150 -1.64 7.47 -8.73
N GLU A 151 -1.01 6.56 -7.99
CA GLU A 151 -0.20 6.87 -6.81
C GLU A 151 0.95 7.84 -7.16
N LEU A 152 1.42 7.85 -8.41
CA LEU A 152 2.46 8.77 -8.87
C LEU A 152 2.02 10.24 -8.87
N PHE A 153 0.72 10.54 -8.83
CA PHE A 153 0.24 11.91 -8.60
C PHE A 153 0.54 12.43 -7.19
N TYR A 154 0.86 11.53 -6.27
CA TYR A 154 1.03 11.81 -4.85
C TYR A 154 2.48 11.67 -4.37
N MET A 155 3.38 11.18 -5.23
CA MET A 155 4.75 10.87 -4.87
C MET A 155 5.73 11.68 -5.70
N ALA A 156 6.89 11.99 -5.11
CA ALA A 156 8.03 12.52 -5.82
C ALA A 156 9.00 11.41 -6.26
N ASN A 157 9.71 11.63 -7.36
CA ASN A 157 10.79 10.76 -7.82
C ASN A 157 12.06 10.92 -6.98
N GLU A 158 13.15 10.26 -7.37
CA GLU A 158 14.44 10.32 -6.65
C GLU A 158 15.05 11.72 -6.58
N ASN A 159 14.68 12.60 -7.50
CA ASN A 159 15.15 13.98 -7.57
C ASN A 159 14.16 14.97 -6.92
N ASN A 160 13.22 14.47 -6.11
CA ASN A 160 12.13 15.24 -5.50
C ASN A 160 11.26 16.00 -6.52
N LYS A 161 11.13 15.47 -7.76
CA LYS A 161 10.28 16.01 -8.82
C LYS A 161 9.01 15.18 -9.00
N ARG A 162 7.95 15.83 -9.48
CA ARG A 162 6.68 15.17 -9.81
C ARG A 162 6.85 14.23 -11.01
N PHE A 163 6.06 13.15 -11.04
CA PHE A 163 6.03 12.20 -12.16
C PHE A 163 5.19 12.66 -13.34
N TYR A 164 4.49 13.78 -13.26
CA TYR A 164 3.72 14.35 -14.36
C TYR A 164 4.28 15.72 -14.75
N THR A 165 4.11 16.07 -16.03
CA THR A 165 4.53 17.37 -16.55
C THR A 165 3.48 18.45 -16.28
N ASP A 166 3.89 19.72 -16.23
CA ASP A 166 2.95 20.85 -16.15
C ASP A 166 2.02 20.91 -17.37
N ALA A 167 2.48 20.45 -18.54
CA ALA A 167 1.66 20.31 -19.72
C ALA A 167 0.53 19.29 -19.52
N LEU A 168 0.83 18.11 -18.97
CA LEU A 168 -0.19 17.12 -18.64
C LEU A 168 -1.18 17.65 -17.60
N ALA A 169 -0.68 18.32 -16.57
CA ALA A 169 -1.51 18.98 -15.56
C ALA A 169 -2.52 19.96 -16.18
N GLN A 170 -2.07 20.81 -17.12
CA GLN A 170 -2.95 21.73 -17.84
C GLN A 170 -3.96 21.00 -18.74
N ILE A 171 -3.56 19.90 -19.39
CA ILE A 171 -4.46 19.09 -20.22
C ILE A 171 -5.57 18.47 -19.37
N ILE A 172 -5.20 17.87 -18.23
CA ILE A 172 -6.15 17.29 -17.27
C ILE A 172 -7.16 18.34 -16.83
N TYR A 173 -6.69 19.52 -16.41
CA TYR A 173 -7.55 20.62 -15.96
C TYR A 173 -8.48 21.15 -17.08
N LYS A 174 -7.98 21.27 -18.32
CA LYS A 174 -8.80 21.68 -19.47
C LYS A 174 -9.87 20.64 -19.82
N GLN A 175 -9.54 19.35 -19.76
CA GLN A 175 -10.53 18.28 -20.00
C GLN A 175 -11.61 18.24 -18.93
N GLY A 176 -11.26 18.47 -17.65
CA GLY A 176 -12.23 18.57 -16.56
C GLY A 176 -13.34 19.59 -16.84
N LYS A 177 -12.97 20.81 -17.26
CA LYS A 177 -13.94 21.88 -17.59
C LYS A 177 -14.86 21.56 -18.78
N ILE A 178 -14.38 20.75 -19.73
CA ILE A 178 -15.18 20.35 -20.89
C ILE A 178 -16.19 19.26 -20.50
N HIS A 179 -15.85 18.41 -19.52
CA HIS A 179 -16.67 17.26 -19.14
C HIS A 179 -17.65 17.49 -18.00
N GLU A 180 -17.51 18.56 -17.20
CA GLU A 180 -18.58 19.04 -16.29
C GLU A 180 -19.92 19.30 -17.03
N SER A 181 -19.89 19.41 -18.36
CA SER A 181 -21.05 19.67 -19.23
C SER A 181 -21.65 18.45 -19.94
N MET A 182 -21.14 17.22 -19.71
CA MET A 182 -21.57 16.04 -20.47
C MET A 182 -21.96 14.84 -19.59
N HIS A 183 -23.16 14.32 -19.89
CA HIS A 183 -23.85 13.13 -19.38
C HIS A 183 -24.82 13.33 -18.19
N GLU A 184 -26.01 13.86 -18.49
CA GLU A 184 -27.20 13.58 -17.68
C GLU A 184 -27.35 12.05 -17.57
N ASN A 185 -27.38 11.52 -16.34
CA ASN A 185 -27.44 10.09 -15.97
C ASN A 185 -26.12 9.29 -15.97
N ASP A 186 -24.95 9.91 -15.78
CA ASP A 186 -23.71 9.15 -15.50
C ASP A 186 -23.81 8.40 -14.15
N PRO A 187 -23.76 7.06 -14.13
CA PRO A 187 -23.87 6.29 -12.89
C PRO A 187 -22.68 6.50 -11.94
N LEU A 188 -21.53 6.95 -12.45
CA LEU A 188 -20.36 7.26 -11.62
C LEU A 188 -20.61 8.46 -10.70
N THR A 189 -21.59 9.32 -11.00
CA THR A 189 -21.99 10.40 -10.09
C THR A 189 -22.60 9.89 -8.77
N LYS A 190 -23.03 8.63 -8.71
CA LYS A 190 -23.63 8.02 -7.52
C LYS A 190 -22.60 7.41 -6.58
N THR A 191 -21.37 7.14 -7.03
CA THR A 191 -20.35 6.46 -6.22
C THR A 191 -20.01 7.22 -4.94
N ILE A 192 -20.01 8.55 -4.99
CA ILE A 192 -19.81 9.41 -3.82
C ILE A 192 -20.94 9.27 -2.79
N VAL A 193 -22.18 9.07 -3.24
CA VAL A 193 -23.34 8.85 -2.36
C VAL A 193 -23.23 7.48 -1.70
N TRP A 194 -22.92 6.44 -2.48
CA TRP A 194 -22.69 5.08 -1.97
C TRP A 194 -21.56 5.04 -0.94
N ASN A 195 -20.46 5.75 -1.19
CA ASN A 195 -19.37 5.86 -0.22
C ASN A 195 -19.80 6.59 1.06
N SER A 196 -20.57 7.68 0.91
CA SER A 196 -21.10 8.43 2.05
C SER A 196 -21.98 7.56 2.96
N GLU A 197 -22.81 6.69 2.40
CA GLU A 197 -23.64 5.78 3.19
C GLU A 197 -22.80 4.76 3.97
N GLU A 198 -21.81 4.15 3.31
CA GLU A 198 -20.91 3.18 3.97
C GLU A 198 -20.07 3.84 5.08
N VAL A 199 -19.55 5.05 4.85
CA VAL A 199 -18.84 5.82 5.88
C VAL A 199 -19.74 6.15 7.07
N THR A 200 -21.02 6.46 6.84
CA THR A 200 -21.99 6.73 7.91
C THR A 200 -22.23 5.48 8.77
N LYS A 201 -22.39 4.31 8.13
CA LYS A 201 -22.52 3.00 8.80
C LYS A 201 -21.27 2.67 9.61
N LEU A 202 -20.09 2.84 9.02
CA LEU A 202 -18.81 2.61 9.66
C LEU A 202 -18.60 3.52 10.88
N ALA A 203 -18.78 4.83 10.71
CA ALA A 203 -18.63 5.80 11.79
C ALA A 203 -19.57 5.48 12.97
N SER A 204 -20.80 5.06 12.67
CA SER A 204 -21.75 4.58 13.68
C SER A 204 -21.24 3.34 14.40
N SER A 205 -20.75 2.33 13.66
CA SER A 205 -20.19 1.09 14.22
C SER A 205 -18.99 1.35 15.13
N LEU A 206 -18.04 2.20 14.70
CA LEU A 206 -16.86 2.56 15.50
C LEU A 206 -17.24 3.21 16.83
N VAL A 207 -18.22 4.12 16.81
CA VAL A 207 -18.73 4.77 18.02
C VAL A 207 -19.39 3.76 18.95
N TYR A 208 -20.31 2.92 18.43
CA TYR A 208 -21.06 1.98 19.26
C TYR A 208 -20.16 0.90 19.87
N THR A 209 -19.22 0.37 19.09
CA THR A 209 -18.30 -0.69 19.54
C THR A 209 -17.20 -0.17 20.47
N SER A 210 -17.00 1.16 20.54
CA SER A 210 -16.02 1.82 21.42
C SER A 210 -16.66 2.63 22.55
N ASP A 211 -17.95 2.42 22.88
CA ASP A 211 -18.68 3.22 23.87
C ASP A 211 -17.97 3.29 25.24
N MET A 212 -17.50 2.16 25.77
CA MET A 212 -16.83 2.15 27.07
C MET A 212 -15.47 2.88 27.07
N PRO A 213 -14.54 2.61 26.13
CA PRO A 213 -13.34 3.45 25.98
C PRO A 213 -13.62 4.94 25.81
N ILE A 214 -14.68 5.31 25.07
CA ILE A 214 -15.10 6.71 24.90
C ILE A 214 -15.52 7.33 26.23
N ARG A 215 -16.33 6.63 27.04
CA ARG A 215 -16.74 7.11 28.37
C ARG A 215 -15.55 7.30 29.30
N LEU A 216 -14.64 6.34 29.35
CA LEU A 216 -13.43 6.41 30.19
C LEU A 216 -12.52 7.57 29.79
N PHE A 217 -12.38 7.84 28.49
CA PHE A 217 -11.66 8.99 27.99
C PHE A 217 -12.29 10.30 28.49
N TYR A 218 -13.60 10.50 28.31
CA TYR A 218 -14.25 11.75 28.68
C TYR A 218 -14.34 12.01 30.19
N GLN A 219 -14.27 10.98 31.04
CA GLN A 219 -14.17 11.16 32.50
C GLN A 219 -12.96 12.00 32.93
N LYS A 220 -11.88 12.02 32.13
CA LYS A 220 -10.64 12.75 32.42
C LYS A 220 -10.30 13.82 31.39
N ALA A 221 -10.68 13.64 30.13
CA ALA A 221 -10.35 14.56 29.05
C ALA A 221 -10.77 16.00 29.34
N LEU A 222 -11.96 16.20 29.91
CA LEU A 222 -12.49 17.55 30.23
C LEU A 222 -11.64 18.33 31.24
N THR A 223 -10.84 17.62 32.05
CA THR A 223 -9.96 18.25 33.06
C THR A 223 -8.60 18.68 32.51
N ASN A 224 -8.24 18.26 31.30
CA ASN A 224 -6.93 18.51 30.71
C ASN A 224 -7.04 18.61 29.17
N MET A 225 -7.90 19.52 28.72
CA MET A 225 -8.10 19.86 27.30
C MET A 225 -6.93 20.66 26.69
N SER A 226 -5.89 20.98 27.48
CA SER A 226 -4.66 21.61 26.99
C SER A 226 -3.65 20.61 26.44
N ALA A 227 -3.74 19.33 26.81
CA ALA A 227 -2.80 18.31 26.36
C ALA A 227 -3.05 17.95 24.89
N GLU A 228 -2.00 18.01 24.06
CA GLU A 228 -2.09 17.79 22.62
C GLU A 228 -2.68 16.42 22.24
N LEU A 229 -2.30 15.36 22.96
CA LEU A 229 -2.90 14.03 22.77
C LEU A 229 -4.41 14.06 23.01
N THR A 230 -4.85 14.72 24.09
CA THR A 230 -6.26 14.79 24.45
C THR A 230 -7.06 15.58 23.42
N VAL A 231 -6.48 16.67 22.91
CA VAL A 231 -7.07 17.47 21.82
C VAL A 231 -7.23 16.63 20.56
N ASN A 232 -6.18 15.90 20.13
CA ASN A 232 -6.25 15.07 18.94
C ASN A 232 -7.28 13.94 19.09
N VAL A 233 -7.29 13.22 20.22
CA VAL A 233 -8.28 12.17 20.49
C VAL A 233 -9.71 12.74 20.54
N HIS A 234 -9.90 13.89 21.19
CA HIS A 234 -11.19 14.58 21.23
C HIS A 234 -11.67 14.98 19.82
N ASN A 235 -10.79 15.58 19.02
CA ASN A 235 -11.11 16.01 17.66
C ASN A 235 -11.42 14.82 16.75
N ALA A 236 -10.69 13.72 16.90
CA ALA A 236 -10.99 12.46 16.20
C ALA A 236 -12.42 11.98 16.53
N LEU A 237 -12.81 11.98 17.80
CA LEU A 237 -14.18 11.60 18.20
C LEU A 237 -15.24 12.57 17.69
N MET A 238 -15.00 13.88 17.77
CA MET A 238 -15.94 14.87 17.24
C MET A 238 -16.15 14.72 15.75
N ALA A 239 -15.05 14.55 15.00
CA ALA A 239 -15.10 14.27 13.58
C ALA A 239 -15.87 12.98 13.26
N LEU A 240 -15.67 11.92 14.06
CA LEU A 240 -16.40 10.66 13.92
C LEU A 240 -17.91 10.82 14.21
N PHE A 241 -18.29 11.58 15.24
CA PHE A 241 -19.70 11.90 15.53
C PHE A 241 -20.36 12.72 14.42
N LEU A 242 -19.61 13.63 13.80
CA LEU A 242 -20.11 14.41 12.67
C LEU A 242 -20.22 13.54 11.41
N ALA A 243 -19.26 12.65 11.15
CA ALA A 243 -19.31 11.73 10.00
C ALA A 243 -20.50 10.77 10.03
N ARG A 244 -21.02 10.42 11.20
CA ARG A 244 -22.24 9.61 11.33
C ARG A 244 -23.54 10.40 11.32
N HIS A 245 -23.49 11.73 11.33
CA HIS A 245 -24.68 12.56 11.44
C HIS A 245 -25.38 12.66 10.08
N GLU A 246 -26.66 12.28 10.02
CA GLU A 246 -27.43 12.20 8.77
C GLU A 246 -27.43 13.52 7.98
N ALA A 247 -27.51 14.67 8.66
CA ALA A 247 -27.48 15.97 7.99
C ALA A 247 -26.12 16.31 7.33
N THR A 248 -25.09 15.49 7.54
CA THR A 248 -23.79 15.62 6.86
C THR A 248 -23.60 14.59 5.73
N ALA A 249 -24.59 13.72 5.48
CA ALA A 249 -24.55 12.81 4.35
C ALA A 249 -24.55 13.58 3.02
N VAL A 250 -23.85 13.09 2.01
CA VAL A 250 -23.74 13.74 0.69
C VAL A 250 -25.10 13.99 0.05
N SER A 251 -26.05 13.08 0.26
CA SER A 251 -27.44 13.20 -0.23
C SER A 251 -28.22 14.40 0.33
N GLN A 252 -27.76 14.98 1.45
CA GLN A 252 -28.38 16.15 2.09
C GLN A 252 -27.73 17.48 1.68
N HIS A 253 -26.74 17.46 0.77
CA HIS A 253 -26.02 18.64 0.29
C HIS A 253 -25.47 19.54 1.42
N PRO A 254 -24.70 19.01 2.38
CA PRO A 254 -24.17 19.77 3.49
C PRO A 254 -23.05 20.72 3.06
N LYS A 255 -22.70 21.67 3.93
CA LYS A 255 -21.51 22.52 3.72
C LYS A 255 -20.20 21.74 3.78
N LYS A 256 -20.13 20.73 4.66
CA LYS A 256 -19.03 19.76 4.77
C LYS A 256 -19.63 18.38 4.88
N GLU A 257 -19.26 17.52 3.94
CA GLU A 257 -19.75 16.15 3.82
C GLU A 257 -19.11 15.23 4.87
N ASN A 258 -19.85 14.20 5.25
CA ASN A 258 -19.43 13.14 6.16
C ASN A 258 -18.11 12.48 5.75
N LEU A 259 -17.87 12.28 4.46
CA LEU A 259 -16.60 11.77 3.92
C LEU A 259 -15.41 12.61 4.40
N ARG A 260 -15.54 13.94 4.36
CA ARG A 260 -14.48 14.86 4.81
C ARG A 260 -14.33 14.85 6.33
N TYR A 261 -15.43 14.69 7.07
CA TYR A 261 -15.34 14.50 8.53
C TYR A 261 -14.70 13.16 8.90
N PHE A 262 -14.92 12.11 8.12
CA PHE A 262 -14.26 10.82 8.36
C PHE A 262 -12.76 10.91 8.08
N ASN A 263 -12.35 11.64 7.04
CA ASN A 263 -10.94 11.93 6.79
C ASN A 263 -10.31 12.77 7.92
N ASP A 264 -11.02 13.76 8.47
CA ASP A 264 -10.56 14.47 9.67
C ASP A 264 -10.35 13.49 10.84
N PHE A 265 -11.28 12.55 11.05
CA PHE A 265 -11.15 11.51 12.08
C PHE A 265 -9.86 10.70 11.89
N LEU A 266 -9.60 10.18 10.69
CA LEU A 266 -8.39 9.41 10.39
C LEU A 266 -7.12 10.24 10.63
N HIS A 267 -7.12 11.51 10.19
CA HIS A 267 -6.00 12.43 10.39
C HIS A 267 -5.70 12.68 11.87
N PHE A 268 -6.73 12.98 12.67
CA PHE A 268 -6.56 13.21 14.11
C PHE A 268 -6.20 11.92 14.87
N LEU A 269 -6.75 10.77 14.46
CA LEU A 269 -6.36 9.47 15.00
C LEU A 269 -4.87 9.22 14.76
N ARG A 270 -4.38 9.48 13.55
CA ARG A 270 -2.97 9.31 13.21
C ARG A 270 -2.06 10.21 14.03
N LYS A 271 -2.42 11.49 14.19
CA LYS A 271 -1.69 12.40 15.09
C LYS A 271 -1.65 11.89 16.53
N ALA A 272 -2.76 11.36 17.04
CA ALA A 272 -2.80 10.77 18.36
C ALA A 272 -1.88 9.55 18.48
N THR A 273 -1.85 8.66 17.48
CA THR A 273 -0.94 7.50 17.46
C THR A 273 0.53 7.91 17.42
N ALA A 274 0.88 8.95 16.67
CA ALA A 274 2.25 9.46 16.61
C ALA A 274 2.73 9.95 17.98
N ILE A 275 1.91 10.75 18.67
CA ILE A 275 2.22 11.24 20.02
C ILE A 275 2.36 10.10 21.04
N LEU A 276 1.52 9.06 20.91
CA LEU A 276 1.59 7.88 21.79
C LEU A 276 2.87 7.07 21.56
N ASN A 277 3.35 6.98 20.32
CA ASN A 277 4.57 6.24 19.98
C ASN A 277 5.84 6.92 20.50
N GLU A 278 5.82 8.23 20.73
CA GLU A 278 6.97 8.98 21.27
C GLU A 278 7.11 8.88 22.81
N LYS A 279 6.14 8.28 23.50
CA LYS A 279 6.07 8.28 24.97
C LYS A 279 6.33 6.89 25.57
N ASP A 280 7.36 6.81 26.42
CA ASP A 280 7.70 5.57 27.15
C ASP A 280 6.80 5.29 28.36
N LEU A 281 6.32 6.34 29.04
CA LEU A 281 5.52 6.24 30.26
C LEU A 281 4.26 7.07 30.11
N LEU A 282 3.11 6.42 30.31
CA LEU A 282 1.79 7.05 30.19
C LEU A 282 1.16 7.24 31.56
N ASP A 283 0.66 8.44 31.82
CA ASP A 283 -0.20 8.71 32.97
C ASP A 283 -1.59 8.04 32.82
N LEU A 284 -2.46 8.18 33.83
CA LEU A 284 -3.79 7.53 33.78
C LEU A 284 -4.68 8.05 32.64
N GLN A 285 -4.63 9.36 32.34
CA GLN A 285 -5.41 9.96 31.27
C GLN A 285 -4.88 9.50 29.92
N GLU A 286 -3.56 9.49 29.75
CA GLU A 286 -2.88 9.00 28.56
C GLU A 286 -3.14 7.51 28.33
N LYS A 287 -3.26 6.71 29.39
CA LYS A 287 -3.71 5.30 29.30
C LYS A 287 -5.14 5.19 28.79
N HIS A 288 -6.06 6.06 29.23
CA HIS A 288 -7.43 6.08 28.71
C HIS A 288 -7.45 6.51 27.23
N SER A 289 -6.66 7.52 26.85
CA SER A 289 -6.46 7.93 25.46
C SER A 289 -5.89 6.80 24.61
N GLN A 290 -4.84 6.12 25.08
CA GLN A 290 -4.23 4.98 24.40
C GLN A 290 -5.22 3.82 24.24
N SER A 291 -6.01 3.53 25.27
CA SER A 291 -7.04 2.49 25.22
C SER A 291 -8.09 2.81 24.15
N LEU A 292 -8.56 4.05 24.09
CA LEU A 292 -9.50 4.50 23.08
C LEU A 292 -8.90 4.47 21.67
N VAL A 293 -7.69 4.99 21.48
CA VAL A 293 -6.97 4.97 20.19
C VAL A 293 -6.78 3.52 19.73
N SER A 294 -6.30 2.63 20.61
CA SER A 294 -6.13 1.21 20.31
C SER A 294 -7.47 0.55 19.93
N SER A 295 -8.56 0.91 20.61
CA SER A 295 -9.90 0.41 20.29
C SER A 295 -10.35 0.87 18.91
N LEU A 296 -10.28 2.17 18.62
CA LEU A 296 -10.67 2.74 17.34
C LEU A 296 -9.82 2.17 16.19
N SER A 297 -8.51 2.08 16.37
CA SER A 297 -7.59 1.46 15.42
C SER A 297 -7.92 -0.01 15.17
N ALA A 298 -8.15 -0.81 16.22
CA ALA A 298 -8.51 -2.22 16.03
C ALA A 298 -9.86 -2.38 15.31
N LYS A 299 -10.86 -1.58 15.69
CA LYS A 299 -12.20 -1.61 15.06
C LYS A 299 -12.20 -1.06 13.64
N LEU A 300 -11.26 -0.19 13.28
CA LEU A 300 -11.06 0.24 11.89
C LEU A 300 -10.66 -0.93 10.99
N TYR A 301 -10.01 -1.99 11.48
CA TYR A 301 -9.67 -3.16 10.65
C TYR A 301 -10.67 -4.32 10.79
N ASP A 302 -11.41 -4.38 11.91
CA ASP A 302 -12.37 -5.46 12.20
C ASP A 302 -13.80 -5.22 11.65
N HIS A 303 -14.02 -4.18 10.84
CA HIS A 303 -15.35 -3.84 10.31
C HIS A 303 -15.60 -4.45 8.93
N THR A 304 -16.87 -4.70 8.60
CA THR A 304 -17.30 -5.07 7.25
C THR A 304 -17.70 -3.82 6.47
N ILE A 305 -17.44 -3.81 5.16
CA ILE A 305 -17.97 -2.80 4.23
C ILE A 305 -18.79 -3.56 3.20
N ASP A 306 -20.07 -3.24 3.09
CA ASP A 306 -21.00 -4.06 2.33
C ASP A 306 -21.24 -3.51 0.92
N PHE A 307 -21.07 -2.18 0.72
CA PHE A 307 -21.35 -1.50 -0.55
C PHE A 307 -22.69 -1.90 -1.18
N GLU A 308 -23.72 -2.07 -0.36
CA GLU A 308 -24.99 -2.70 -0.73
C GLU A 308 -25.63 -2.07 -1.98
N GLU A 309 -25.68 -0.74 -2.05
CA GLU A 309 -26.25 -0.03 -3.21
C GLU A 309 -25.43 -0.23 -4.49
N ALA A 310 -24.10 -0.22 -4.39
CA ALA A 310 -23.22 -0.43 -5.54
C ALA A 310 -23.32 -1.88 -6.04
N ILE A 311 -23.38 -2.86 -5.13
CA ILE A 311 -23.61 -4.27 -5.46
C ILE A 311 -24.96 -4.43 -6.15
N ASN A 312 -26.04 -3.88 -5.57
CA ASN A 312 -27.38 -3.93 -6.16
C ASN A 312 -27.40 -3.29 -7.55
N TYR A 313 -26.73 -2.15 -7.72
CA TYR A 313 -26.59 -1.49 -9.02
C TYR A 313 -25.89 -2.39 -10.03
N ILE A 314 -24.76 -3.01 -9.67
CA ILE A 314 -24.04 -3.93 -10.57
C ILE A 314 -24.93 -5.13 -10.92
N VAL A 315 -25.56 -5.77 -9.94
CA VAL A 315 -26.43 -6.94 -10.13
C VAL A 315 -27.61 -6.64 -11.05
N LEU A 316 -28.25 -5.47 -10.91
CA LEU A 316 -29.37 -5.04 -11.76
C LEU A 316 -28.97 -4.78 -13.22
N ASN A 317 -27.70 -4.42 -13.46
CA ASN A 317 -27.18 -4.10 -14.79
C ASN A 317 -26.56 -5.31 -15.52
N ILE A 318 -26.54 -6.48 -14.89
CA ILE A 318 -26.18 -7.74 -15.53
C ILE A 318 -27.45 -8.31 -16.18
N SER A 319 -27.44 -8.48 -17.50
CA SER A 319 -28.64 -8.85 -18.25
C SER A 319 -29.13 -10.27 -17.94
N SER A 320 -30.46 -10.45 -17.97
CA SER A 320 -31.08 -11.77 -18.01
C SER A 320 -30.84 -12.51 -19.34
N LYS A 321 -30.31 -11.85 -20.38
CA LYS A 321 -30.02 -12.45 -21.69
C LYS A 321 -28.83 -13.41 -21.68
N ILE A 322 -28.00 -13.38 -20.63
CA ILE A 322 -26.99 -14.43 -20.37
C ILE A 322 -27.71 -15.79 -20.14
N GLN A 323 -29.01 -15.78 -19.79
CA GLN A 323 -29.80 -16.99 -19.67
C GLN A 323 -30.25 -17.52 -21.05
N LYS A 324 -29.68 -18.69 -21.38
CA LYS A 324 -30.13 -19.73 -22.33
C LYS A 324 -31.02 -19.25 -23.50
N GLU A 325 -30.38 -18.99 -24.63
CA GLU A 325 -31.02 -19.30 -25.91
C GLU A 325 -31.35 -20.81 -25.94
N GLU A 326 -32.60 -21.16 -26.27
CA GLU A 326 -33.05 -22.55 -26.36
C GLU A 326 -32.10 -23.37 -27.26
N GLY A 327 -31.44 -24.37 -26.68
CA GLY A 327 -30.52 -25.27 -27.40
C GLY A 327 -29.01 -25.01 -27.19
N LYS A 328 -28.59 -23.93 -26.54
CA LYS A 328 -27.17 -23.72 -26.18
C LYS A 328 -26.79 -24.43 -24.86
N LYS A 329 -25.58 -25.00 -24.81
CA LYS A 329 -25.00 -25.57 -23.58
C LYS A 329 -24.85 -24.47 -22.53
N SER A 330 -25.11 -24.79 -21.26
CA SER A 330 -24.83 -23.89 -20.14
C SER A 330 -23.36 -23.49 -20.12
N LEU A 331 -23.09 -22.22 -19.85
CA LEU A 331 -21.73 -21.69 -19.71
C LEU A 331 -21.02 -22.37 -18.54
N SER A 332 -19.70 -22.55 -18.65
CA SER A 332 -18.90 -22.91 -17.47
C SER A 332 -18.83 -21.72 -16.51
N ALA A 333 -18.57 -21.96 -15.22
CA ALA A 333 -18.49 -20.89 -14.21
C ALA A 333 -17.57 -19.73 -14.62
N GLY A 334 -16.36 -20.04 -15.12
CA GLY A 334 -15.45 -19.00 -15.58
C GLY A 334 -15.96 -18.27 -16.84
N GLN A 335 -16.62 -18.98 -17.77
CA GLN A 335 -17.22 -18.32 -18.95
C GLN A 335 -18.34 -17.37 -18.53
N TYR A 336 -19.20 -17.79 -17.60
CA TYR A 336 -20.25 -16.96 -17.04
C TYR A 336 -19.70 -15.68 -16.40
N VAL A 337 -18.66 -15.79 -15.57
CA VAL A 337 -17.98 -14.63 -14.97
C VAL A 337 -17.38 -13.70 -16.04
N SER A 338 -16.76 -14.26 -17.08
CA SER A 338 -16.19 -13.47 -18.18
C SER A 338 -17.27 -12.70 -18.95
N GLU A 339 -18.40 -13.33 -19.24
CA GLU A 339 -19.50 -12.69 -19.97
C GLU A 339 -20.17 -11.57 -19.15
N ILE A 340 -20.38 -11.80 -17.85
CA ILE A 340 -20.83 -10.76 -16.92
C ILE A 340 -19.89 -9.56 -16.96
N TYR A 341 -18.59 -9.82 -16.83
CA TYR A 341 -17.60 -8.75 -16.80
C TYR A 341 -17.55 -7.99 -18.13
N ASP A 342 -17.61 -8.68 -19.28
CA ASP A 342 -17.63 -8.04 -20.59
C ASP A 342 -18.86 -7.14 -20.79
N GLU A 343 -20.04 -7.57 -20.32
CA GLU A 343 -21.25 -6.76 -20.35
C GLU A 343 -21.11 -5.48 -19.52
N LEU A 344 -20.68 -5.62 -18.27
CA LEU A 344 -20.45 -4.49 -17.37
C LEU A 344 -19.37 -3.55 -17.91
N HIS A 345 -18.28 -4.11 -18.44
CA HIS A 345 -17.20 -3.32 -19.03
C HIS A 345 -17.71 -2.50 -20.22
N ARG A 346 -18.57 -3.05 -21.09
CA ARG A 346 -19.22 -2.29 -22.17
C ARG A 346 -20.13 -1.18 -21.62
N LEU A 347 -20.85 -1.42 -20.53
CA LEU A 347 -21.68 -0.39 -19.88
C LEU A 347 -20.84 0.77 -19.36
N PHE A 348 -19.80 0.49 -18.56
CA PHE A 348 -18.97 1.51 -17.91
C PHE A 348 -17.98 2.17 -18.88
N SER A 349 -17.61 1.53 -19.99
CA SER A 349 -16.77 2.13 -21.03
C SER A 349 -17.36 3.41 -21.65
N LYS A 350 -18.67 3.63 -21.51
CA LYS A 350 -19.36 4.87 -21.91
C LYS A 350 -19.01 6.07 -21.00
N TYR A 351 -18.46 5.82 -19.82
CA TYR A 351 -18.13 6.81 -18.79
C TYR A 351 -16.64 6.71 -18.38
N PRO A 352 -15.67 6.89 -19.31
CA PRO A 352 -14.26 6.54 -19.07
C PRO A 352 -13.48 7.55 -18.23
N ASN A 353 -14.14 8.59 -17.70
CA ASN A 353 -13.47 9.75 -17.13
C ASN A 353 -13.41 9.74 -15.59
N GLY A 354 -13.94 8.71 -14.93
CA GLY A 354 -13.86 8.54 -13.48
C GLY A 354 -12.44 8.74 -12.92
N PRO A 355 -11.42 7.98 -13.38
CA PRO A 355 -10.04 8.17 -12.96
C PRO A 355 -9.48 9.57 -13.22
N LEU A 356 -9.90 10.21 -14.31
CA LEU A 356 -9.50 11.57 -14.64
C LEU A 356 -10.06 12.57 -13.62
N PHE A 357 -11.32 12.42 -13.21
CA PHE A 357 -11.92 13.26 -12.18
C PHE A 357 -11.23 13.07 -10.83
N LYS A 358 -10.93 11.83 -10.43
CA LYS A 358 -10.12 11.57 -9.23
C LYS A 358 -8.74 12.23 -9.29
N ALA A 359 -8.10 12.24 -10.46
CA ALA A 359 -6.82 12.92 -10.66
C ALA A 359 -6.96 14.46 -10.57
N ILE A 360 -8.06 15.03 -11.08
CA ILE A 360 -8.37 16.47 -10.94
C ILE A 360 -8.61 16.83 -9.47
N ASP A 361 -9.46 16.07 -8.77
CA ASP A 361 -9.76 16.28 -7.35
C ASP A 361 -8.46 16.33 -6.55
N ARG A 362 -7.54 15.41 -6.85
CA ARG A 362 -6.19 15.41 -6.28
C ARG A 362 -5.40 16.66 -6.61
N MET A 363 -5.34 17.06 -7.87
CA MET A 363 -4.56 18.23 -8.27
C MET A 363 -5.07 19.53 -7.63
N LEU A 364 -6.36 19.58 -7.30
CA LEU A 364 -7.01 20.72 -6.67
C LEU A 364 -6.97 20.66 -5.14
N ASP A 365 -6.76 19.51 -4.53
CA ASP A 365 -6.68 19.35 -3.07
C ASP A 365 -5.27 19.70 -2.54
N PRO A 366 -5.10 20.82 -1.81
CA PRO A 366 -3.80 21.21 -1.25
C PRO A 366 -3.40 20.40 -0.01
N TYR A 367 -4.32 19.64 0.59
CA TYR A 367 -4.12 18.91 1.85
C TYR A 367 -3.60 17.49 1.64
N LEU A 368 -3.90 16.87 0.49
CA LEU A 368 -3.38 15.56 0.13
C LEU A 368 -2.02 15.72 -0.55
N LYS A 369 -0.92 15.66 0.20
CA LYS A 369 0.45 15.85 -0.36
C LYS A 369 1.21 14.55 -0.63
N GLU A 370 0.76 13.45 -0.05
CA GLU A 370 1.43 12.15 -0.07
C GLU A 370 0.46 11.03 -0.43
N PHE A 371 0.98 9.90 -0.87
CA PHE A 371 0.19 8.72 -1.16
C PHE A 371 -0.14 8.04 0.16
N ASP A 372 -1.39 8.15 0.60
CA ASP A 372 -1.93 7.39 1.72
C ASP A 372 -3.30 6.85 1.37
N PRO A 373 -3.41 5.58 0.94
CA PRO A 373 -4.67 5.05 0.41
C PRO A 373 -5.81 5.08 1.44
N ILE A 374 -5.51 5.01 2.73
CA ILE A 374 -6.52 5.08 3.81
C ILE A 374 -7.10 6.49 3.91
N LEU A 375 -6.26 7.54 3.92
CA LEU A 375 -6.73 8.93 3.87
C LEU A 375 -7.39 9.30 2.54
N LEU A 376 -7.07 8.58 1.46
CA LEU A 376 -7.75 8.70 0.17
C LEU A 376 -9.12 8.00 0.14
N GLY A 377 -9.57 7.46 1.27
CA GLY A 377 -10.91 6.88 1.44
C GLY A 377 -11.00 5.41 1.05
N ILE A 378 -9.87 4.74 0.82
CA ILE A 378 -9.85 3.29 0.59
C ILE A 378 -9.61 2.64 1.94
N LEU A 379 -10.64 2.04 2.52
CA LEU A 379 -10.60 1.58 3.91
C LEU A 379 -10.26 0.08 4.00
N PRO A 380 -9.54 -0.36 5.06
CA PRO A 380 -9.41 -1.78 5.38
C PRO A 380 -10.79 -2.38 5.67
N CYS A 381 -10.98 -3.67 5.42
CA CYS A 381 -12.25 -4.34 5.65
C CYS A 381 -12.07 -5.83 5.97
N LEU A 382 -12.91 -6.33 6.86
CA LEU A 382 -13.11 -7.74 7.13
C LEU A 382 -13.97 -8.31 6.00
N GLU A 383 -13.33 -9.01 5.07
CA GLU A 383 -13.99 -9.62 3.91
C GLU A 383 -14.80 -10.86 4.31
N GLY A 384 -14.37 -11.56 5.36
CA GLY A 384 -15.07 -12.74 5.84
C GLY A 384 -14.20 -13.59 6.75
N LYS A 385 -14.60 -14.84 6.89
CA LYS A 385 -13.91 -15.82 7.74
C LYS A 385 -13.75 -17.14 7.02
N LEU A 386 -12.57 -17.73 7.14
CA LEU A 386 -12.26 -19.08 6.68
C LEU A 386 -12.47 -20.06 7.84
N HIS A 387 -13.29 -21.08 7.63
CA HIS A 387 -13.65 -22.06 8.67
C HIS A 387 -13.32 -23.48 8.24
N GLN A 388 -12.75 -24.26 9.16
CA GLN A 388 -12.65 -25.70 9.00
C GLN A 388 -12.59 -26.38 10.38
N GLY A 389 -13.63 -27.14 10.70
CA GLY A 389 -13.80 -27.69 12.06
C GLY A 389 -13.92 -26.54 13.07
N ASP A 390 -13.10 -26.58 14.12
CA ASP A 390 -13.06 -25.55 15.16
C ASP A 390 -12.16 -24.35 14.81
N LYS A 391 -11.42 -24.41 13.68
CA LYS A 391 -10.52 -23.36 13.26
C LYS A 391 -11.27 -22.28 12.50
N GLU A 392 -11.18 -21.04 13.00
CA GLU A 392 -11.72 -19.83 12.37
C GLU A 392 -10.56 -18.84 12.11
N ILE A 393 -10.46 -18.35 10.88
CA ILE A 393 -9.47 -17.35 10.47
C ILE A 393 -10.20 -16.16 9.87
N LYS A 394 -10.04 -14.97 10.45
CA LYS A 394 -10.58 -13.72 9.87
C LYS A 394 -9.73 -13.31 8.68
N ILE A 395 -10.35 -12.98 7.55
CA ILE A 395 -9.66 -12.46 6.37
C ILE A 395 -9.94 -10.97 6.25
N ILE A 396 -8.89 -10.16 6.37
CA ILE A 396 -8.95 -8.71 6.25
C ILE A 396 -8.26 -8.32 4.94
N ARG A 397 -8.98 -7.62 4.06
CA ARG A 397 -8.39 -6.94 2.90
C ARG A 397 -8.08 -5.50 3.30
N THR A 398 -6.85 -5.06 3.07
CA THR A 398 -6.45 -3.69 3.39
C THR A 398 -5.66 -3.06 2.26
N PRO A 399 -5.81 -1.75 2.01
CA PRO A 399 -4.77 -1.02 1.29
C PRO A 399 -3.46 -1.04 2.07
N SER A 400 -2.39 -0.60 1.41
CA SER A 400 -1.08 -0.41 2.04
C SER A 400 -1.22 0.56 3.22
N PRO A 401 -0.92 0.16 4.47
CA PRO A 401 -1.04 1.02 5.64
C PRO A 401 0.19 1.93 5.76
N VAL A 402 0.40 2.77 4.75
CA VAL A 402 1.56 3.65 4.64
C VAL A 402 1.18 5.04 4.16
N SER A 403 1.96 6.02 4.60
CA SER A 403 2.05 7.34 3.98
C SER A 403 3.36 7.43 3.21
N GLN A 404 3.29 7.73 1.91
CA GLN A 404 4.43 7.71 1.00
C GLN A 404 4.50 9.03 0.21
N SER A 405 5.47 9.88 0.54
CA SER A 405 5.68 11.18 -0.13
C SER A 405 6.65 11.10 -1.32
N SER A 406 7.48 10.07 -1.37
CA SER A 406 8.44 9.79 -2.44
C SER A 406 8.54 8.30 -2.68
N ILE A 407 8.96 7.90 -3.89
CA ILE A 407 9.31 6.50 -4.17
C ILE A 407 10.45 5.96 -3.29
N LEU A 408 11.23 6.84 -2.67
CA LEU A 408 12.32 6.47 -1.76
C LEU A 408 11.91 6.37 -0.29
N TYR A 409 10.79 6.98 0.10
CA TYR A 409 10.44 7.17 1.50
C TYR A 409 8.97 6.90 1.77
N ALA A 410 8.71 6.01 2.72
CA ALA A 410 7.38 5.66 3.22
C ALA A 410 7.43 5.47 4.73
N ASN A 411 6.34 5.80 5.42
CA ASN A 411 6.13 5.54 6.83
C ASN A 411 4.98 4.56 7.02
N CYS A 412 5.09 3.67 8.00
CA CYS A 412 3.97 2.80 8.37
C CYS A 412 2.98 3.57 9.27
N ASN A 413 1.69 3.45 8.96
CA ASN A 413 0.64 4.21 9.64
C ASN A 413 0.44 3.71 11.08
N GLY A 414 0.37 4.64 12.04
CA GLY A 414 0.29 4.31 13.46
C GLY A 414 -0.97 3.55 13.85
N GLU A 415 -2.10 3.76 13.16
CA GLU A 415 -3.34 3.02 13.39
C GLU A 415 -3.23 1.52 13.04
N PHE A 416 -2.40 1.15 12.05
CA PHE A 416 -2.16 -0.25 11.72
C PHE A 416 -1.33 -0.94 12.81
N LEU A 417 -0.29 -0.24 13.29
CA LEU A 417 0.56 -0.72 14.39
C LEU A 417 -0.26 -0.94 15.68
N HIS A 418 -1.15 0.01 16.01
CA HIS A 418 -2.06 -0.14 17.16
C HIS A 418 -3.09 -1.26 16.97
N PHE A 419 -3.53 -1.53 15.73
CA PHE A 419 -4.33 -2.72 15.43
C PHE A 419 -3.55 -4.00 15.78
N LEU A 420 -2.30 -4.12 15.33
CA LEU A 420 -1.47 -5.30 15.61
C LEU A 420 -1.19 -5.48 17.11
N ASP A 421 -0.88 -4.38 17.81
CA ASP A 421 -0.72 -4.39 19.27
C ASP A 421 -1.98 -4.93 19.97
N SER A 422 -3.15 -4.50 19.52
CA SER A 422 -4.43 -4.96 20.07
C SER A 422 -4.62 -6.47 19.86
N LYS A 423 -4.28 -6.99 18.67
CA LYS A 423 -4.34 -8.43 18.35
C LYS A 423 -3.36 -9.24 19.18
N MET A 424 -2.12 -8.76 19.31
CA MET A 424 -1.13 -9.40 20.17
C MET A 424 -1.57 -9.46 21.64
N ARG A 425 -2.17 -8.40 22.18
CA ARG A 425 -2.70 -8.41 23.57
C ARG A 425 -3.86 -9.40 23.75
N GLN A 426 -4.59 -9.71 22.68
CA GLN A 426 -5.64 -10.74 22.67
C GLN A 426 -5.08 -12.16 22.51
N GLY A 427 -3.77 -12.29 22.24
CA GLY A 427 -3.13 -13.57 21.95
C GLY A 427 -3.35 -14.05 20.52
N ASP A 428 -3.86 -13.19 19.63
CA ASP A 428 -4.08 -13.52 18.22
C ASP A 428 -2.75 -13.59 17.46
N LYS A 429 -2.62 -14.60 16.59
CA LYS A 429 -1.56 -14.69 15.59
C LYS A 429 -2.02 -14.11 14.25
N VAL A 430 -1.18 -13.27 13.64
CA VAL A 430 -1.49 -12.58 12.39
C VAL A 430 -0.56 -13.05 11.28
N LEU A 431 -1.11 -13.46 10.14
CA LEU A 431 -0.36 -13.67 8.90
C LEU A 431 -0.67 -12.52 7.94
N VAL A 432 0.34 -11.72 7.61
CA VAL A 432 0.27 -10.65 6.64
C VAL A 432 0.76 -11.15 5.29
N VAL A 433 -0.10 -11.07 4.27
CA VAL A 433 0.19 -11.37 2.87
C VAL A 433 0.32 -10.06 2.11
N ASN A 434 1.55 -9.65 1.84
CA ASN A 434 1.86 -8.46 1.07
C ASN A 434 1.99 -8.78 -0.42
N ILE A 435 1.03 -8.31 -1.22
CA ILE A 435 0.95 -8.57 -2.65
C ILE A 435 1.74 -7.53 -3.49
N GLN A 436 2.41 -6.59 -2.84
CA GLN A 436 3.16 -5.53 -3.50
C GLN A 436 4.44 -6.03 -4.17
N ASN A 437 4.82 -5.39 -5.27
CA ASN A 437 6.08 -5.69 -5.96
C ASN A 437 7.27 -5.03 -5.24
N ARG A 438 7.91 -5.79 -4.36
CA ARG A 438 9.05 -5.33 -3.52
C ARG A 438 10.24 -4.79 -4.31
N LEU A 439 10.36 -5.12 -5.60
CA LEU A 439 11.45 -4.68 -6.47
C LEU A 439 11.07 -3.51 -7.38
N SER A 440 9.79 -3.16 -7.51
CA SER A 440 9.35 -1.98 -8.26
C SER A 440 9.79 -0.69 -7.55
N ARG A 441 10.14 0.37 -8.31
CA ARG A 441 10.60 1.64 -7.72
C ARG A 441 9.50 2.28 -6.87
N LYS A 442 8.24 2.16 -7.29
CA LYS A 442 7.07 2.75 -6.62
C LYS A 442 6.72 2.05 -5.30
N ASP A 443 6.96 0.74 -5.25
CA ASP A 443 6.47 -0.14 -4.18
C ASP A 443 7.54 -0.53 -3.16
N ARG A 444 8.81 -0.44 -3.55
CA ARG A 444 9.94 -0.88 -2.72
C ARG A 444 9.97 -0.21 -1.35
N ALA A 445 9.80 1.12 -1.29
CA ALA A 445 9.86 1.84 -0.02
C ALA A 445 8.73 1.42 0.93
N ARG A 446 7.49 1.34 0.44
CA ARG A 446 6.33 0.91 1.24
C ARG A 446 6.41 -0.56 1.66
N SER A 447 6.82 -1.46 0.76
CA SER A 447 6.98 -2.88 1.09
C SER A 447 8.03 -3.06 2.19
N ARG A 448 9.16 -2.36 2.06
CA ARG A 448 10.26 -2.39 3.02
C ARG A 448 9.82 -1.90 4.40
N ILE A 449 9.17 -0.74 4.50
CA ILE A 449 8.80 -0.18 5.81
C ILE A 449 7.78 -1.05 6.52
N ILE A 450 6.84 -1.67 5.79
CA ILE A 450 5.89 -2.65 6.35
C ILE A 450 6.67 -3.83 6.92
N GLU A 451 7.52 -4.46 6.11
CA GLU A 451 8.30 -5.63 6.54
C GLU A 451 9.25 -5.36 7.69
N GLU A 452 9.85 -4.16 7.78
CA GLU A 452 10.70 -3.76 8.90
C GLU A 452 9.87 -3.48 10.15
N SER A 453 8.74 -2.78 10.02
CA SER A 453 7.85 -2.47 11.15
C SER A 453 7.29 -3.74 11.81
N LEU A 454 6.94 -4.74 11.01
CA LEU A 454 6.37 -6.00 11.47
C LEU A 454 7.37 -6.89 12.21
N GLN A 455 8.69 -6.66 12.10
CA GLN A 455 9.70 -7.42 12.86
C GLN A 455 9.59 -7.22 14.37
N ASN A 456 8.99 -6.11 14.81
CA ASN A 456 8.78 -5.82 16.23
C ASN A 456 7.58 -6.59 16.83
N TYR A 457 6.84 -7.37 16.02
CA TYR A 457 5.62 -8.05 16.42
C TYR A 457 5.81 -9.58 16.37
N PRO A 458 6.20 -10.24 17.46
CA PRO A 458 6.56 -11.66 17.48
C PRO A 458 5.43 -12.62 17.08
N SER A 459 4.16 -12.22 17.21
CA SER A 459 3.00 -13.02 16.80
C SER A 459 2.47 -12.65 15.40
N THR A 460 3.25 -11.87 14.65
CA THR A 460 2.92 -11.43 13.29
C THR A 460 3.94 -11.99 12.31
N TYR A 461 3.45 -12.66 11.28
CA TYR A 461 4.24 -13.29 10.23
C TYR A 461 4.01 -12.58 8.91
N VAL A 462 5.05 -12.48 8.07
CA VAL A 462 4.96 -11.79 6.77
C VAL A 462 5.31 -12.75 5.64
N LEU A 463 4.37 -12.89 4.72
CA LEU A 463 4.54 -13.47 3.39
C LEU A 463 4.45 -12.33 2.39
N ALA A 464 5.34 -12.30 1.41
CA ALA A 464 5.22 -11.36 0.30
C ALA A 464 5.45 -12.05 -1.04
N PHE A 465 4.65 -11.67 -2.03
CA PHE A 465 4.80 -12.04 -3.44
C PHE A 465 4.12 -10.96 -4.29
N PRO A 466 4.63 -10.59 -5.47
CA PRO A 466 3.93 -9.65 -6.34
C PRO A 466 2.67 -10.28 -6.94
N GLU A 467 1.88 -9.50 -7.66
CA GLU A 467 0.87 -10.05 -8.56
C GLU A 467 1.49 -11.05 -9.56
N PRO A 468 0.74 -12.08 -10.01
CA PRO A 468 1.27 -13.11 -10.91
C PRO A 468 1.87 -12.55 -12.21
N GLU A 469 1.32 -11.48 -12.77
CA GLU A 469 1.85 -10.83 -13.97
C GLU A 469 3.16 -10.10 -13.66
N ASP A 470 3.20 -9.31 -12.59
CA ASP A 470 4.42 -8.61 -12.15
C ASP A 470 5.58 -9.57 -11.85
N LEU A 471 5.28 -10.69 -11.17
CA LEU A 471 6.27 -11.72 -10.91
C LEU A 471 6.73 -12.36 -12.22
N LEU A 472 5.80 -12.71 -13.12
CA LEU A 472 6.14 -13.35 -14.39
C LEU A 472 7.02 -12.45 -15.25
N ASP A 473 6.62 -11.20 -15.45
CA ASP A 473 7.36 -10.22 -16.24
C ASP A 473 8.75 -9.99 -15.61
N GLY A 474 8.85 -9.93 -14.28
CA GLY A 474 10.12 -9.85 -13.55
C GLY A 474 11.03 -11.05 -13.75
N LEU A 475 10.48 -12.27 -13.70
CA LEU A 475 11.24 -13.51 -13.90
C LEU A 475 11.70 -13.67 -15.36
N GLU A 476 10.83 -13.41 -16.33
CA GLU A 476 11.16 -13.50 -17.76
C GLU A 476 12.20 -12.45 -18.19
N ARG A 477 12.22 -11.28 -17.53
CA ARG A 477 13.28 -10.28 -17.75
C ARG A 477 14.66 -10.75 -17.31
N ILE A 478 14.75 -11.55 -16.25
CA ILE A 478 16.02 -12.02 -15.68
C ILE A 478 16.48 -13.31 -16.37
N HIS A 479 15.56 -14.24 -16.61
CA HIS A 479 15.87 -15.60 -17.04
C HIS A 479 15.53 -15.87 -18.51
N GLY A 480 14.90 -14.92 -19.20
CA GLY A 480 14.30 -15.13 -20.52
C GLY A 480 12.96 -15.88 -20.43
N GLU A 481 12.32 -16.10 -21.57
CA GLU A 481 11.08 -16.86 -21.62
C GLU A 481 11.33 -18.34 -21.30
N LEU A 482 10.68 -18.84 -20.24
CA LEU A 482 10.77 -20.24 -19.80
C LEU A 482 9.53 -21.01 -20.26
N GLU A 483 9.67 -21.92 -21.21
CA GLU A 483 8.52 -22.63 -21.81
C GLU A 483 8.13 -23.92 -21.08
N THR A 484 9.05 -24.58 -20.39
CA THR A 484 8.78 -25.87 -19.74
C THR A 484 8.32 -25.69 -18.30
N PHE A 485 7.46 -26.61 -17.83
CA PHE A 485 6.98 -26.59 -16.44
C PHE A 485 8.13 -26.72 -15.42
N ALA A 486 9.11 -27.59 -15.70
CA ALA A 486 10.21 -27.84 -14.79
C ALA A 486 11.14 -26.63 -14.67
N ASP A 487 11.49 -26.00 -15.78
CA ASP A 487 12.38 -24.83 -15.78
C ASP A 487 11.68 -23.64 -15.13
N PHE A 488 10.43 -23.37 -15.51
CA PHE A 488 9.65 -22.28 -14.93
C PHE A 488 9.48 -22.46 -13.41
N PHE A 489 9.10 -23.65 -12.96
CA PHE A 489 8.93 -23.87 -11.52
C PHE A 489 10.26 -23.79 -10.77
N SER A 490 11.34 -24.34 -11.31
CA SER A 490 12.67 -24.23 -10.68
C SER A 490 13.03 -22.77 -10.39
N VAL A 491 12.77 -21.87 -11.34
CA VAL A 491 12.99 -20.43 -11.17
C VAL A 491 12.04 -19.81 -10.13
N VAL A 492 10.74 -20.15 -10.17
CA VAL A 492 9.77 -19.69 -9.17
C VAL A 492 10.15 -20.17 -7.76
N GLN A 493 10.59 -21.42 -7.61
CA GLN A 493 11.04 -21.97 -6.34
C GLN A 493 12.25 -21.21 -5.82
N GLN A 494 13.27 -21.02 -6.65
CA GLN A 494 14.47 -20.26 -6.28
C GLN A 494 14.12 -18.86 -5.79
N GLU A 495 13.09 -18.22 -6.37
CA GLU A 495 12.64 -16.90 -5.97
C GLU A 495 12.20 -16.81 -4.50
N PHE A 496 11.49 -17.82 -4.00
CA PHE A 496 11.08 -17.87 -2.59
C PHE A 496 12.24 -18.10 -1.61
N PHE A 497 13.41 -18.53 -2.10
CA PHE A 497 14.62 -18.77 -1.29
C PHE A 497 15.70 -17.71 -1.49
N LYS A 498 15.48 -16.70 -2.33
CA LYS A 498 16.41 -15.57 -2.46
C LYS A 498 16.53 -14.80 -1.14
N PRO A 499 17.68 -14.14 -0.90
CA PRO A 499 17.84 -13.25 0.25
C PRO A 499 16.76 -12.16 0.27
N LYS A 500 16.30 -11.76 1.47
CA LYS A 500 15.23 -10.76 1.67
C LYS A 500 15.42 -9.49 0.83
N THR A 501 16.66 -9.07 0.59
CA THR A 501 17.01 -7.82 -0.10
C THR A 501 16.97 -7.90 -1.63
N GLN A 502 16.87 -9.09 -2.22
CA GLN A 502 17.06 -9.31 -3.65
C GLN A 502 15.93 -10.09 -4.34
N GLY A 503 14.97 -10.62 -3.58
CA GLY A 503 13.85 -11.39 -4.12
C GLY A 503 12.53 -10.61 -4.23
N PHE A 504 11.74 -10.93 -5.24
CA PHE A 504 10.33 -10.59 -5.38
C PHE A 504 9.49 -11.17 -4.24
N CYS A 505 9.85 -12.37 -3.76
CA CYS A 505 9.12 -13.08 -2.73
C CYS A 505 9.82 -13.01 -1.36
N LEU A 506 9.03 -13.13 -0.28
CA LEU A 506 9.50 -13.22 1.11
C LEU A 506 8.69 -14.28 1.85
N LEU A 507 9.36 -15.19 2.54
CA LEU A 507 8.74 -16.16 3.44
C LEU A 507 9.07 -15.85 4.91
N PRO A 508 8.18 -16.18 5.86
CA PRO A 508 8.52 -16.16 7.28
C PRO A 508 9.72 -17.06 7.56
N GLU A 509 10.74 -16.54 8.24
CA GLU A 509 12.04 -17.21 8.41
C GLU A 509 11.90 -18.63 9.00
N GLU A 510 11.03 -18.80 9.99
CA GLU A 510 10.77 -20.08 10.68
C GLU A 510 10.07 -21.15 9.81
N THR A 511 9.57 -20.77 8.63
CA THR A 511 8.87 -21.64 7.69
C THR A 511 9.72 -21.99 6.46
N LYS A 512 10.80 -21.25 6.18
CA LYS A 512 11.58 -21.38 4.93
C LYS A 512 12.00 -22.81 4.63
N GLN A 513 12.59 -23.52 5.60
CA GLN A 513 13.06 -24.90 5.37
C GLN A 513 11.90 -25.85 5.04
N ARG A 514 10.80 -25.77 5.81
CA ARG A 514 9.60 -26.59 5.60
C ARG A 514 8.92 -26.25 4.27
N MET A 515 8.90 -24.97 3.90
CA MET A 515 8.37 -24.49 2.62
C MET A 515 9.20 -24.99 1.44
N GLY A 516 10.53 -25.10 1.57
CA GLY A 516 11.40 -25.73 0.56
C GLY A 516 10.97 -27.15 0.26
N VAL A 517 10.85 -27.98 1.30
CA VAL A 517 10.41 -29.37 1.15
C VAL A 517 8.98 -29.44 0.59
N PHE A 518 8.08 -28.56 1.02
CA PHE A 518 6.72 -28.50 0.51
C PHE A 518 6.68 -28.19 -0.99
N LEU A 519 7.39 -27.13 -1.43
CA LEU A 519 7.44 -26.74 -2.83
C LEU A 519 8.06 -27.84 -3.70
N GLU A 520 9.17 -28.47 -3.29
CA GLU A 520 9.76 -29.58 -4.04
C GLU A 520 8.79 -30.75 -4.24
N ARG A 521 7.95 -31.04 -3.24
CA ARG A 521 7.05 -32.18 -3.26
C ARG A 521 5.73 -31.92 -3.98
N ILE A 522 5.18 -30.71 -3.88
CA ILE A 522 3.88 -30.38 -4.50
C ILE A 522 3.99 -30.17 -6.01
N VAL A 523 5.17 -29.81 -6.52
CA VAL A 523 5.44 -29.49 -7.94
C VAL A 523 4.99 -30.54 -8.94
N PRO A 524 5.41 -31.82 -8.81
CA PRO A 524 5.02 -32.83 -9.77
C PRO A 524 3.50 -33.01 -9.76
N SER A 525 2.90 -32.95 -8.57
CA SER A 525 1.45 -33.06 -8.40
C SER A 525 0.69 -31.88 -9.00
N LEU A 526 1.16 -30.63 -8.89
CA LEU A 526 0.52 -29.49 -9.56
C LEU A 526 0.53 -29.66 -11.08
N LYS A 527 1.64 -30.13 -11.63
CA LYS A 527 1.75 -30.44 -13.06
C LYS A 527 0.73 -31.50 -13.45
N ASP A 528 0.66 -32.60 -12.72
CA ASP A 528 -0.21 -33.72 -13.08
C ASP A 528 -1.70 -33.39 -12.89
N VAL A 529 -2.04 -32.68 -11.81
CA VAL A 529 -3.42 -32.30 -11.47
C VAL A 529 -3.96 -31.24 -12.43
N PHE A 530 -3.22 -30.16 -12.69
CA PHE A 530 -3.76 -29.00 -13.42
C PHE A 530 -3.24 -28.88 -14.87
N PHE A 531 -2.07 -29.43 -15.17
CA PHE A 531 -1.34 -29.19 -16.43
C PHE A 531 -0.89 -30.48 -17.13
N SER A 532 -1.44 -31.66 -16.81
CA SER A 532 -0.95 -32.97 -17.30
C SER A 532 -0.85 -33.08 -18.82
N LYS A 533 -1.73 -32.40 -19.55
CA LYS A 533 -1.76 -32.40 -21.03
C LYS A 533 -0.86 -31.33 -21.65
N LYS A 534 -0.23 -30.46 -20.85
CA LYS A 534 0.57 -29.32 -21.31
C LYS A 534 2.05 -29.67 -21.27
N LYS A 535 2.68 -29.69 -22.45
CA LYS A 535 4.14 -29.79 -22.58
C LYS A 535 4.83 -28.43 -22.47
N ILE A 536 4.15 -27.39 -22.95
CA ILE A 536 4.60 -26.00 -22.98
C ILE A 536 3.62 -25.17 -22.15
N LEU A 537 4.15 -24.26 -21.34
CA LEU A 537 3.39 -23.26 -20.59
C LEU A 537 3.43 -21.92 -21.34
N PHE A 538 2.28 -21.48 -21.83
CA PHE A 538 2.13 -20.13 -22.37
C PHE A 538 1.98 -19.10 -21.25
N LYS A 539 2.13 -17.80 -21.54
CA LYS A 539 1.99 -16.70 -20.55
C LYS A 539 0.79 -16.89 -19.61
N ASN A 540 -0.40 -17.13 -20.18
CA ASN A 540 -1.63 -17.37 -19.43
C ASN A 540 -1.59 -18.61 -18.53
N ASP A 541 -0.94 -19.70 -18.96
CA ASP A 541 -0.78 -20.90 -18.15
C ASP A 541 0.19 -20.63 -16.98
N LYS A 542 1.26 -19.86 -17.20
CA LYS A 542 2.23 -19.45 -16.18
C LYS A 542 1.59 -18.55 -15.11
N THR A 543 0.83 -17.52 -15.52
CA THR A 543 0.10 -16.63 -14.61
C THR A 543 -0.91 -17.41 -13.74
N LEU A 544 -1.64 -18.35 -14.34
CA LEU A 544 -2.56 -19.23 -13.60
C LEU A 544 -1.83 -20.15 -12.61
N LEU A 545 -0.69 -20.71 -13.01
CA LEU A 545 0.14 -21.54 -12.14
C LEU A 545 0.66 -20.73 -10.93
N LEU A 546 1.15 -19.51 -11.14
CA LEU A 546 1.58 -18.62 -10.05
C LEU A 546 0.43 -18.30 -9.10
N HIS A 547 -0.76 -17.99 -9.63
CA HIS A 547 -1.95 -17.73 -8.82
C HIS A 547 -2.33 -18.95 -7.95
N LEU A 548 -2.26 -20.17 -8.50
CA LEU A 548 -2.49 -21.40 -7.74
C LEU A 548 -1.43 -21.62 -6.65
N ILE A 549 -0.15 -21.43 -6.98
CA ILE A 549 0.97 -21.57 -6.03
C ILE A 549 0.78 -20.64 -4.83
N TYR A 550 0.33 -19.40 -5.04
CA TYR A 550 0.10 -18.45 -3.97
C TYR A 550 -0.93 -18.95 -2.95
N TYR A 551 -2.06 -19.52 -3.39
CA TYR A 551 -3.01 -20.13 -2.46
C TYR A 551 -2.40 -21.32 -1.71
N PHE A 552 -1.68 -22.21 -2.40
CA PHE A 552 -1.08 -23.37 -1.75
C PHE A 552 -0.02 -23.00 -0.72
N ILE A 553 0.77 -21.94 -0.98
CA ILE A 553 1.69 -21.38 0.02
C ILE A 553 0.92 -20.81 1.20
N VAL A 554 -0.15 -20.04 0.97
CA VAL A 554 -0.95 -19.46 2.06
C VAL A 554 -1.61 -20.56 2.91
N PHE A 555 -2.22 -21.57 2.29
CA PHE A 555 -2.78 -22.72 3.02
C PHE A 555 -1.70 -23.45 3.81
N ASN A 556 -0.54 -23.70 3.22
CA ASN A 556 0.56 -24.35 3.92
C ASN A 556 1.05 -23.54 5.14
N LEU A 557 1.13 -22.21 5.02
CA LEU A 557 1.46 -21.32 6.13
C LEU A 557 0.37 -21.28 7.20
N ILE A 558 -0.91 -21.35 6.81
CA ILE A 558 -2.02 -21.49 7.75
C ILE A 558 -1.87 -22.74 8.63
N GLU A 559 -1.38 -23.85 8.07
CA GLU A 559 -1.12 -25.07 8.85
C GLU A 559 0.12 -24.95 9.74
N GLN A 560 1.20 -24.34 9.22
CA GLN A 560 2.47 -24.26 9.94
C GLN A 560 2.44 -23.25 11.09
N LEU A 561 1.76 -22.12 10.92
CA LEU A 561 1.78 -20.98 11.83
C LEU A 561 0.54 -20.92 12.73
N ASP A 562 -0.56 -21.50 12.26
CA ASP A 562 -1.87 -21.48 12.92
C ASP A 562 -2.38 -20.06 13.22
N PRO A 563 -2.51 -19.18 12.20
CA PRO A 563 -2.96 -17.80 12.41
C PRO A 563 -4.46 -17.71 12.69
N ASN A 564 -4.86 -16.72 13.49
CA ASN A 564 -6.27 -16.35 13.72
C ASN A 564 -6.75 -15.29 12.72
N ILE A 565 -5.81 -14.55 12.13
CA ILE A 565 -6.10 -13.44 11.23
C ILE A 565 -5.16 -13.52 10.02
N LEU A 566 -5.73 -13.43 8.83
CA LEU A 566 -5.04 -13.28 7.56
C LEU A 566 -5.28 -11.85 7.04
N VAL A 567 -4.23 -11.04 6.94
CA VAL A 567 -4.30 -9.69 6.39
C VAL A 567 -3.73 -9.71 4.98
N VAL A 568 -4.58 -9.51 3.98
CA VAL A 568 -4.18 -9.41 2.57
C VAL A 568 -4.05 -7.94 2.20
N MET A 569 -2.86 -7.51 1.80
CA MET A 569 -2.58 -6.13 1.42
C MET A 569 -2.00 -6.00 0.03
N SER A 570 -2.37 -4.93 -0.67
CA SER A 570 -1.74 -4.49 -1.92
C SER A 570 -1.55 -2.97 -1.88
N LYS A 571 -1.21 -2.32 -3.01
CA LYS A 571 -1.10 -0.85 -3.11
C LYS A 571 -2.28 -0.14 -2.44
N ASP A 572 -3.49 -0.51 -2.84
CA ASP A 572 -4.75 0.07 -2.37
C ASP A 572 -5.78 -0.99 -1.95
N GLY A 573 -5.40 -2.27 -1.95
CA GLY A 573 -6.31 -3.35 -1.58
C GLY A 573 -7.44 -3.53 -2.59
N LEU A 574 -7.35 -2.95 -3.79
CA LEU A 574 -8.32 -3.13 -4.87
C LEU A 574 -7.81 -4.15 -5.89
N ASP A 575 -8.53 -4.26 -7.01
CA ASP A 575 -8.13 -5.04 -8.18
C ASP A 575 -7.78 -6.51 -7.85
N TYR A 576 -6.51 -6.90 -7.97
CA TYR A 576 -6.07 -8.27 -7.75
C TYR A 576 -6.26 -8.73 -6.30
N ALA A 577 -6.16 -7.84 -5.29
CA ALA A 577 -6.37 -8.21 -3.89
C ALA A 577 -7.80 -8.70 -3.63
N SER A 578 -8.81 -8.03 -4.22
CA SER A 578 -10.22 -8.44 -4.12
C SER A 578 -10.44 -9.81 -4.78
N ILE A 579 -9.78 -10.07 -5.91
CA ILE A 579 -9.82 -11.36 -6.60
C ILE A 579 -9.15 -12.47 -5.80
N PHE A 580 -7.98 -12.18 -5.21
CA PHE A 580 -7.24 -13.13 -4.40
C PHE A 580 -8.01 -13.51 -3.11
N VAL A 581 -8.66 -12.55 -2.45
CA VAL A 581 -9.52 -12.89 -1.29
C VAL A 581 -10.74 -13.69 -1.74
N SER A 582 -11.38 -13.30 -2.83
CA SER A 582 -12.59 -13.99 -3.30
C SER A 582 -12.35 -15.42 -3.76
N GLY A 583 -11.14 -15.73 -4.22
CA GLY A 583 -10.81 -17.08 -4.67
C GLY A 583 -10.78 -18.13 -3.56
N PHE A 584 -10.67 -17.74 -2.28
CA PHE A 584 -10.80 -18.69 -1.16
C PHE A 584 -12.13 -19.43 -1.15
N ALA A 585 -13.22 -18.82 -1.62
CA ALA A 585 -14.55 -19.43 -1.69
C ALA A 585 -14.61 -20.67 -2.60
N PHE A 586 -13.72 -20.78 -3.59
CA PHE A 586 -13.80 -21.86 -4.59
C PHE A 586 -13.02 -23.10 -4.23
N PHE A 587 -12.32 -23.09 -3.10
CA PHE A 587 -11.75 -24.31 -2.55
C PHE A 587 -12.81 -25.18 -1.87
N GLU A 588 -13.99 -24.68 -1.49
CA GLU A 588 -15.07 -25.49 -0.88
C GLU A 588 -15.71 -26.48 -1.89
N ASP A 589 -15.95 -27.74 -1.49
CA ASP A 589 -16.57 -28.79 -2.34
C ASP A 589 -18.04 -28.49 -2.68
N GLN A 590 -18.77 -27.98 -1.69
CA GLN A 590 -20.18 -27.61 -1.78
C GLN A 590 -20.37 -26.11 -2.02
N GLY A 591 -19.30 -25.41 -2.44
CA GLY A 591 -19.37 -23.98 -2.73
C GLY A 591 -20.46 -23.66 -3.75
N SER A 592 -21.04 -22.48 -3.65
CA SER A 592 -22.14 -22.05 -4.51
C SER A 592 -21.62 -21.63 -5.90
N TRP A 593 -21.40 -22.63 -6.76
CA TRP A 593 -20.99 -22.44 -8.17
C TRP A 593 -22.18 -22.12 -9.10
N ASP A 594 -23.34 -21.78 -8.55
CA ASP A 594 -24.52 -21.39 -9.30
C ASP A 594 -24.40 -19.96 -9.84
N GLU A 595 -25.20 -19.65 -10.85
CA GLU A 595 -25.15 -18.37 -11.55
C GLU A 595 -25.46 -17.18 -10.63
N ASP A 596 -26.40 -17.31 -9.69
CA ASP A 596 -26.78 -16.21 -8.80
C ASP A 596 -25.66 -15.90 -7.79
N SER A 597 -25.03 -16.93 -7.23
CA SER A 597 -23.87 -16.78 -6.35
C SER A 597 -22.66 -16.20 -7.07
N LEU A 598 -22.36 -16.67 -8.30
CA LEU A 598 -21.29 -16.10 -9.12
C LEU A 598 -21.58 -14.64 -9.48
N LYS A 599 -22.83 -14.30 -9.77
CA LYS A 599 -23.27 -12.93 -10.06
C LYS A 599 -23.06 -12.00 -8.86
N LEU A 600 -23.50 -12.42 -7.68
CA LEU A 600 -23.28 -11.67 -6.44
C LEU A 600 -21.79 -11.51 -6.13
N MET A 601 -21.01 -12.57 -6.32
CA MET A 601 -19.58 -12.53 -6.10
C MET A 601 -18.88 -11.54 -7.03
N VAL A 602 -19.18 -11.55 -8.32
CA VAL A 602 -18.61 -10.58 -9.27
C VAL A 602 -18.98 -9.16 -8.86
N ALA A 603 -20.22 -8.93 -8.40
CA ALA A 603 -20.61 -7.62 -7.88
C ALA A 603 -19.79 -7.21 -6.64
N LYS A 604 -19.57 -8.13 -5.68
CA LYS A 604 -18.71 -7.90 -4.50
C LYS A 604 -17.25 -7.59 -4.88
N ILE A 605 -16.69 -8.28 -5.88
CA ILE A 605 -15.32 -8.03 -6.38
C ILE A 605 -15.20 -6.63 -6.99
N LEU A 606 -16.22 -6.21 -7.76
CA LEU A 606 -16.18 -4.97 -8.54
C LEU A 606 -16.58 -3.72 -7.75
N ALA A 607 -17.46 -3.83 -6.76
CA ALA A 607 -18.03 -2.70 -6.04
C ALA A 607 -16.98 -1.81 -5.34
N PRO A 608 -15.97 -2.35 -4.61
CA PRO A 608 -14.96 -1.51 -3.95
C PRO A 608 -14.19 -0.63 -4.94
N THR A 609 -13.75 -1.20 -6.07
CA THR A 609 -13.02 -0.46 -7.11
C THR A 609 -13.91 0.57 -7.78
N LEU A 610 -15.18 0.22 -8.04
CA LEU A 610 -16.16 1.13 -8.62
C LEU A 610 -16.38 2.35 -7.73
N VAL A 611 -16.58 2.14 -6.43
CA VAL A 611 -16.84 3.23 -5.48
C VAL A 611 -15.59 4.09 -5.24
N ALA A 612 -14.43 3.46 -5.10
CA ALA A 612 -13.19 4.17 -4.77
C ALA A 612 -12.55 4.90 -5.97
N ARG A 613 -12.60 4.31 -7.16
CA ARG A 613 -11.85 4.76 -8.35
C ARG A 613 -12.72 5.12 -9.54
N ASP A 614 -14.04 5.00 -9.44
CA ASP A 614 -14.99 5.27 -10.53
C ASP A 614 -14.67 4.45 -11.80
N ARG A 615 -14.17 3.22 -11.61
CA ARG A 615 -13.87 2.25 -12.68
C ARG A 615 -14.07 0.81 -12.19
N LEU A 616 -14.14 -0.13 -13.12
CA LEU A 616 -14.11 -1.55 -12.77
C LEU A 616 -12.68 -2.03 -12.51
N VAL A 617 -12.58 -3.24 -11.93
CA VAL A 617 -11.32 -3.98 -11.79
C VAL A 617 -10.68 -4.19 -13.16
N PHE A 618 -9.35 -4.21 -13.27
CA PHE A 618 -8.69 -4.46 -14.55
C PHE A 618 -9.07 -5.82 -15.15
N ALA A 619 -9.36 -5.80 -16.47
CA ALA A 619 -9.84 -6.96 -17.20
C ALA A 619 -8.92 -8.19 -17.07
N GLN A 620 -7.60 -7.97 -17.04
CA GLN A 620 -6.61 -9.04 -16.92
C GLN A 620 -6.77 -9.88 -15.64
N HIS A 621 -7.14 -9.24 -14.52
CA HIS A 621 -7.34 -9.97 -13.27
C HIS A 621 -8.65 -10.76 -13.30
N MET A 622 -9.70 -10.23 -13.93
CA MET A 622 -10.96 -10.96 -14.14
C MET A 622 -10.81 -12.12 -15.11
N GLU A 623 -9.95 -11.98 -16.13
CA GLU A 623 -9.59 -13.09 -17.03
C GLU A 623 -8.81 -14.19 -16.28
N LEU A 624 -7.84 -13.81 -15.44
CA LEU A 624 -7.14 -14.75 -14.56
C LEU A 624 -8.11 -15.48 -13.63
N PHE A 625 -9.02 -14.75 -13.00
CA PHE A 625 -10.04 -15.31 -12.11
C PHE A 625 -10.95 -16.30 -12.86
N SER A 626 -11.48 -15.92 -14.03
CA SER A 626 -12.26 -16.80 -14.91
C SER A 626 -11.53 -18.12 -15.23
N LYS A 627 -10.25 -18.02 -15.59
CA LYS A 627 -9.40 -19.20 -15.86
C LYS A 627 -9.20 -20.05 -14.61
N PHE A 628 -8.96 -19.42 -13.46
CA PHE A 628 -8.82 -20.08 -12.17
C PHE A 628 -10.08 -20.87 -11.79
N LEU A 629 -11.27 -20.28 -11.91
CA LEU A 629 -12.55 -20.96 -11.66
C LEU A 629 -12.73 -22.20 -12.55
N ASN A 630 -12.48 -22.04 -13.84
CA ASN A 630 -12.57 -23.15 -14.78
C ASN A 630 -11.52 -24.23 -14.50
N CYS A 631 -10.33 -23.85 -14.07
CA CYS A 631 -9.24 -24.77 -13.74
C CYS A 631 -9.59 -25.61 -12.50
N LEU A 632 -10.01 -24.96 -11.41
CA LEU A 632 -10.42 -25.66 -10.19
C LEU A 632 -11.62 -26.58 -10.44
N ARG A 633 -12.65 -26.11 -11.14
CA ARG A 633 -13.85 -26.91 -11.41
C ARG A 633 -13.56 -28.14 -12.27
N LYS A 634 -12.71 -28.01 -13.30
CA LYS A 634 -12.35 -29.13 -14.18
C LYS A 634 -11.51 -30.19 -13.46
N ASN A 635 -10.63 -29.77 -12.56
CA ASN A 635 -9.68 -30.65 -11.89
C ASN A 635 -10.11 -31.02 -10.46
N ARG A 636 -11.37 -30.73 -10.09
CA ARG A 636 -11.92 -30.95 -8.73
C ARG A 636 -11.68 -32.37 -8.22
N GLN A 637 -11.97 -33.38 -9.04
CA GLN A 637 -11.80 -34.79 -8.67
C GLN A 637 -10.34 -35.15 -8.35
N ASN A 638 -9.39 -34.43 -8.94
CA ASN A 638 -7.96 -34.62 -8.77
C ASN A 638 -7.39 -33.77 -7.62
N LEU A 639 -8.17 -32.87 -7.00
CA LEU A 639 -7.70 -32.11 -5.82
C LEU A 639 -7.41 -33.03 -4.64
N LYS A 640 -8.04 -34.21 -4.59
CA LYS A 640 -7.73 -35.26 -3.61
C LYS A 640 -6.28 -35.71 -3.66
N ASP A 641 -5.65 -35.68 -4.83
CA ASP A 641 -4.23 -36.02 -4.97
C ASP A 641 -3.32 -34.99 -4.28
N LEU A 642 -3.83 -33.78 -4.03
CA LEU A 642 -3.13 -32.74 -3.28
C LEU A 642 -3.34 -32.85 -1.76
N GLN A 643 -4.32 -33.63 -1.28
CA GLN A 643 -4.58 -33.79 0.16
C GLN A 643 -3.36 -34.35 0.91
N ALA A 644 -2.50 -35.14 0.25
CA ALA A 644 -1.30 -35.67 0.89
C ALA A 644 -0.28 -34.60 1.31
N PHE A 645 -0.40 -33.36 0.82
CA PHE A 645 0.50 -32.25 1.15
C PHE A 645 -0.04 -31.32 2.25
N PHE A 646 -1.28 -31.54 2.69
CA PHE A 646 -1.97 -30.70 3.67
C PHE A 646 -2.52 -31.57 4.80
N SER A 647 -2.39 -31.10 6.03
CA SER A 647 -2.98 -31.72 7.22
C SER A 647 -4.49 -31.52 7.23
N TYR A 648 -4.93 -30.40 6.68
CA TYR A 648 -6.33 -30.04 6.52
C TYR A 648 -6.81 -30.37 5.11
N ASP A 649 -8.04 -30.87 5.01
CA ASP A 649 -8.68 -31.09 3.72
C ASP A 649 -9.03 -29.74 3.09
N LEU A 650 -8.34 -29.37 2.01
CA LEU A 650 -8.55 -28.11 1.30
C LEU A 650 -10.02 -27.91 0.91
N GLU A 651 -10.74 -29.00 0.63
CA GLU A 651 -12.11 -28.96 0.16
C GLU A 651 -13.15 -28.67 1.26
N LYS A 652 -12.72 -28.72 2.54
CA LYS A 652 -13.57 -28.46 3.71
C LYS A 652 -13.42 -27.05 4.28
N TRP A 653 -12.50 -26.25 3.75
CA TRP A 653 -12.45 -24.83 4.08
C TRP A 653 -13.69 -24.12 3.53
N LYS A 654 -14.39 -23.39 4.39
CA LYS A 654 -15.56 -22.58 4.04
C LYS A 654 -15.26 -21.12 4.22
N PHE A 655 -15.49 -20.31 3.19
CA PHE A 655 -15.33 -18.86 3.27
C PHE A 655 -16.70 -18.18 3.41
N SER A 656 -16.94 -17.49 4.51
CA SER A 656 -18.24 -16.87 4.81
C SER A 656 -18.40 -15.44 4.29
N GLY A 657 -17.43 -14.94 3.51
CA GLY A 657 -17.42 -13.55 3.04
C GLY A 657 -18.25 -13.30 1.79
N ILE A 658 -18.60 -14.36 1.07
CA ILE A 658 -19.26 -14.27 -0.24
C ILE A 658 -20.66 -14.85 -0.19
#